data_AF-A0AAD8PZF2-F1
#
_entry.id   AF-A0AAD8PZF2-F1
#
_cell.length_a   1.000
_cell.length_b   1.000
_cell.length_c   1.000
_cell.angle_alpha   90.00
_cell.angle_beta   90.00
_cell.angle_gamma   90.00
#
_symmetry.space_group_name_H-M   'P 1'
#
loop_
_entity.id
_entity.type
_entity.pdbx_description
1 polymer ?
#
loop_
_entity_poly.entity_id
_entity_poly.type
_entity_poly.pdbx_seq_one_letter_code
_entity_poly.pdbx_strand_id
1 'polypeptide(L)'
;MADPFSLAASVFATIQIADRLVGICKHYIESVQDAPSDLRVILVETSAVKTILENVEFLLKCDNGQSMFDGLSGGSGPIEGCRKAITDLLGLLPSKQHQKKVHGKSKRQCIQLTLETIAWPLKETKARKLLEDIARHKGTITFALTTDAAHGIRNIQKILTESQQKEIYKWLRDVDPSPIHHRACQNHEPGTCDWMSRLPEWPKFLDGKIRCLWIHGIPGAGKTILASQLITITEENCKRLDSADSKSISIYYYCYFGNNQNETSPFLKWVLVRLCRQAQLVPDLLWKLFQHGGQPSTESLLSALEAALERFEHVFITIDAIDESKPRDELLKVIRNLATDHRFAKVRLLATSREYLDIEKAMQDVSTEVSMRNAYLDADIRLYTESRLRNHEKIKNWPLELRNETLEALCAGAKGMFRWVVCQIDSLRRVKGTNTAIRRELRNLPTTLDNVYDRIFQSIPEEDAVVVRSAMRWICFNQKLFSPTIPSLTLLGAVENDVSGDYTCAREYQYDIDLLRELCGCLITVELQTIRKLDGQPGEQQHVSFAHYTVLEYLASPRRYQPNRFFAFDKDEMLVNQAELILEQAQFFSIADAGHFTNQDVDGRQYERVPNFPTYCALSALMLIDRHDSFLAEKHSLASLVISFEPEKAHFLDILHRFAGFKDEDPTTFIYGTTPTFYSVTWNALPDPQIRTLVQLLLSGALKLSHFLLQKSNAASILKADIHLEVDLDLYDIGPTEHSRTWHFHGSVVDFYAMHCIRNPTIFKYLIDSWAGAIDFRTVLVSYIPWHAHQRDCKDWCVVQKLLESGAPVDSQDYALTPLQVAVAFLDLEGVDALLRNGAMTSALGSTASGEAKYDHLGLSRFLGGKLPLEICVSGLHEEIMETLFENNGNSDDSEYFRDRVPDVESIRFLIQKQLVEHSEIGST
;
A
#
# COMPACT_ATOMS: atom_id res chain seq x y z
N MET A 1 13.26 5.87 -45.82
CA MET A 1 13.81 6.56 -44.64
C MET A 1 14.52 7.79 -45.17
N ALA A 2 13.98 8.98 -44.91
CA ALA A 2 14.59 10.25 -45.29
C ALA A 2 15.69 10.59 -44.26
N ASP A 3 16.81 11.13 -44.73
CA ASP A 3 17.96 11.51 -43.91
C ASP A 3 17.58 12.65 -42.92
N PRO A 4 17.88 12.58 -41.62
CA PRO A 4 17.55 13.62 -40.62
C PRO A 4 18.05 15.03 -41.01
N PHE A 5 19.19 15.10 -41.70
CA PHE A 5 19.71 16.35 -42.24
C PHE A 5 18.84 16.94 -43.36
N SER A 6 18.07 16.11 -44.07
CA SER A 6 17.22 16.52 -45.19
C SER A 6 15.98 17.29 -44.74
N LEU A 7 15.36 16.95 -43.61
CA LEU A 7 14.15 17.63 -43.12
C LEU A 7 14.48 19.01 -42.56
N ALA A 8 15.47 19.08 -41.66
CA ALA A 8 15.94 20.36 -41.10
C ALA A 8 16.41 21.31 -42.21
N ALA A 9 17.13 20.80 -43.22
CA ALA A 9 17.53 21.58 -44.39
C ALA A 9 16.32 22.04 -45.24
N SER A 10 15.30 21.20 -45.40
CA SER A 10 14.08 21.55 -46.16
C SER A 10 13.24 22.62 -45.44
N VAL A 11 13.08 22.52 -44.12
CA VAL A 11 12.40 23.53 -43.29
C VAL A 11 13.14 24.85 -43.40
N PHE A 12 14.45 24.85 -43.17
CA PHE A 12 15.28 26.04 -43.26
C PHE A 12 15.25 26.69 -44.66
N ALA A 13 15.36 25.90 -45.73
CA ALA A 13 15.27 26.40 -47.10
C ALA A 13 13.90 27.04 -47.40
N THR A 14 12.82 26.48 -46.85
CA THR A 14 11.46 27.00 -47.03
C THR A 14 11.26 28.31 -46.28
N ILE A 15 11.80 28.43 -45.05
CA ILE A 15 11.81 29.68 -44.26
C ILE A 15 12.53 30.79 -45.03
N GLN A 16 13.70 30.50 -45.64
CA GLN A 16 14.43 31.50 -46.42
C GLN A 16 13.66 32.00 -47.65
N ILE A 17 13.00 31.09 -48.36
CA ILE A 17 12.21 31.46 -49.55
C ILE A 17 10.96 32.26 -49.14
N ALA A 18 10.30 31.88 -48.05
CA ALA A 18 9.18 32.62 -47.47
C ALA A 18 9.58 34.04 -47.05
N ASP A 19 10.72 34.19 -46.37
CA ASP A 19 11.24 35.48 -45.94
C ASP A 19 11.54 36.42 -47.11
N ARG A 20 12.10 35.86 -48.19
CA ARG A 20 12.32 36.59 -49.44
C ARG A 20 11.02 37.06 -50.09
N LEU A 21 9.99 36.20 -50.13
CA LEU A 21 8.68 36.54 -50.68
C LEU A 21 8.00 37.64 -49.85
N VAL A 22 8.01 37.51 -48.52
CA VAL A 22 7.52 38.51 -47.57
C VAL A 22 8.19 39.87 -47.80
N GLY A 23 9.53 39.89 -47.94
CA GLY A 23 10.29 41.11 -48.20
C GLY A 23 9.96 41.78 -49.54
N ILE A 24 9.70 41.00 -50.60
CA ILE A 24 9.30 41.54 -51.91
C ILE A 24 7.88 42.12 -51.84
N CYS A 25 6.93 41.38 -51.25
CA CYS A 25 5.56 41.84 -51.08
C CYS A 25 5.49 43.13 -50.26
N LYS A 26 6.20 43.18 -49.12
CA LYS A 26 6.26 44.38 -48.26
C LYS A 26 6.80 45.59 -49.02
N HIS A 27 7.93 45.42 -49.72
CA HIS A 27 8.54 46.50 -50.49
C HIS A 27 7.62 47.01 -51.61
N TYR A 28 6.88 46.12 -52.28
CA TYR A 28 5.96 46.49 -53.36
C TYR A 28 4.74 47.24 -52.82
N ILE A 29 4.12 46.74 -51.74
CA ILE A 29 2.97 47.37 -51.07
C ILE A 29 3.33 48.78 -50.58
N GLU A 30 4.55 48.97 -50.07
CA GLU A 30 5.03 50.27 -49.58
C GLU A 30 5.40 51.24 -50.72
N SER A 31 5.76 50.73 -51.91
CA SER A 31 6.31 51.55 -53.00
C SER A 31 5.30 51.90 -54.10
N VAL A 32 4.12 51.28 -54.11
CA VAL A 32 3.10 51.44 -55.16
C VAL A 32 1.76 51.85 -54.56
N GLN A 33 1.19 52.97 -55.05
CA GLN A 33 -0.01 53.59 -54.48
C GLN A 33 -1.28 52.74 -54.66
N ASP A 34 -1.37 51.95 -55.76
CA ASP A 34 -2.47 51.03 -56.09
C ASP A 34 -2.00 49.56 -56.14
N ALA A 35 -1.34 49.07 -55.08
CA ALA A 35 -0.90 47.68 -55.03
C ALA A 35 -2.10 46.70 -54.97
N PRO A 36 -2.10 45.60 -55.74
CA PRO A 36 -3.17 44.59 -55.69
C PRO A 36 -3.44 44.07 -54.28
N SER A 37 -4.71 43.92 -53.91
CA SER A 37 -5.14 43.40 -52.61
C SER A 37 -4.61 41.98 -52.34
N ASP A 38 -4.48 41.17 -53.39
CA ASP A 38 -3.91 39.81 -53.31
C ASP A 38 -2.49 39.79 -52.76
N LEU A 39 -1.68 40.83 -52.98
CA LEU A 39 -0.31 40.89 -52.43
C LEU A 39 -0.32 41.00 -50.90
N ARG A 40 -1.36 41.62 -50.32
CA ARG A 40 -1.54 41.67 -48.87
C ARG A 40 -1.91 40.29 -48.34
N VAL A 41 -2.74 39.54 -49.07
CA VAL A 41 -3.10 38.16 -48.72
C VAL A 41 -1.88 37.25 -48.81
N ILE A 42 -1.09 37.35 -49.89
CA ILE A 42 0.17 36.62 -50.04
C ILE A 42 1.13 36.93 -48.89
N LEU A 43 1.27 38.20 -48.51
CA LEU A 43 2.11 38.62 -47.40
C LEU A 43 1.68 37.95 -46.08
N VAL A 44 0.38 37.99 -45.75
CA VAL A 44 -0.15 37.42 -44.51
C VAL A 44 0.00 35.90 -44.49
N GLU A 45 -0.43 35.21 -45.55
CA GLU A 45 -0.37 33.74 -45.63
C GLU A 45 1.06 33.21 -45.61
N THR A 46 1.98 33.87 -46.33
CA THR A 46 3.40 33.49 -46.33
C THR A 46 4.06 33.74 -44.98
N SER A 47 3.69 34.83 -44.29
CA SER A 47 4.20 35.13 -42.94
C SER A 47 3.72 34.10 -41.93
N ALA A 48 2.45 33.68 -42.01
CA ALA A 48 1.89 32.66 -41.13
C ALA A 48 2.60 31.30 -41.30
N VAL A 49 2.83 30.88 -42.55
CA VAL A 49 3.58 29.65 -42.83
C VAL A 49 5.02 29.74 -42.34
N LYS A 50 5.68 30.90 -42.50
CA LYS A 50 7.04 31.13 -41.98
C LYS A 50 7.09 30.90 -40.46
N THR A 51 6.20 31.53 -39.69
CA THR A 51 6.16 31.38 -38.22
C THR A 51 5.91 29.93 -37.80
N ILE A 52 5.03 29.21 -38.49
CA ILE A 52 4.79 27.79 -38.20
C ILE A 52 6.04 26.96 -38.46
N LEU A 53 6.77 27.22 -39.54
CA LEU A 53 8.02 26.52 -39.86
C LEU A 53 9.16 26.87 -38.90
N GLU A 54 9.23 28.10 -38.38
CA GLU A 54 10.18 28.49 -37.33
C GLU A 54 9.91 27.72 -36.03
N ASN A 55 8.64 27.49 -35.69
CA ASN A 55 8.26 26.64 -34.55
C ASN A 55 8.68 25.18 -34.78
N VAL A 56 8.51 24.64 -35.99
CA VAL A 56 8.99 23.30 -36.36
C VAL A 56 10.53 23.22 -36.25
N GLU A 57 11.24 24.25 -36.71
CA GLU A 57 12.71 24.32 -36.62
C GLU A 57 13.18 24.35 -35.15
N PHE A 58 12.47 25.08 -34.28
CA PHE A 58 12.76 25.10 -32.85
C PHE A 58 12.56 23.71 -32.22
N LEU A 59 11.45 23.05 -32.50
CA LEU A 59 11.14 21.72 -31.95
C LEU A 59 12.15 20.65 -32.41
N LEU A 60 12.61 20.72 -33.67
CA LEU A 60 13.67 19.84 -34.19
C LEU A 60 15.02 20.01 -33.47
N LYS A 61 15.27 21.14 -32.80
CA LYS A 61 16.51 21.40 -32.03
C LYS A 61 16.44 20.90 -30.59
N CYS A 62 15.24 20.69 -30.04
CA CYS A 62 15.03 20.43 -28.62
C CYS A 62 15.05 18.94 -28.22
N ASP A 63 14.83 17.99 -29.13
CA ASP A 63 14.81 16.56 -28.76
C ASP A 63 14.93 15.57 -29.96
N ASN A 64 15.17 14.28 -29.69
CA ASN A 64 15.26 13.14 -30.63
C ASN A 64 13.91 12.79 -31.34
N GLY A 65 13.15 13.79 -31.78
CA GLY A 65 11.83 13.67 -32.41
C GLY A 65 11.85 13.27 -33.89
N GLN A 66 12.61 12.23 -34.27
CA GLN A 66 12.66 11.78 -35.67
C GLN A 66 11.35 11.13 -36.14
N SER A 67 10.67 10.36 -35.29
CA SER A 67 9.37 9.75 -35.64
C SER A 67 8.20 10.74 -35.67
N MET A 68 8.38 11.94 -35.10
CA MET A 68 7.36 12.99 -34.94
C MET A 68 6.99 13.67 -36.26
N PHE A 69 7.95 13.76 -37.20
CA PHE A 69 7.80 14.57 -38.42
C PHE A 69 7.89 13.77 -39.73
N ASP A 70 7.94 12.44 -39.66
CA ASP A 70 8.05 11.57 -40.83
C ASP A 70 6.91 11.81 -41.83
N GLY A 71 5.68 12.05 -41.35
CA GLY A 71 4.51 12.37 -42.17
C GLY A 71 4.47 13.80 -42.76
N LEU A 72 5.31 14.72 -42.26
CA LEU A 72 5.46 16.07 -42.81
C LEU A 72 6.55 16.15 -43.89
N SER A 73 7.40 15.12 -43.96
CA SER A 73 8.58 15.03 -44.82
C SER A 73 8.32 14.20 -46.09
N GLY A 74 9.15 14.39 -47.13
CA GLY A 74 9.09 13.65 -48.40
C GLY A 74 8.86 14.53 -49.63
N GLY A 75 9.15 14.00 -50.83
CA GLY A 75 9.10 14.76 -52.10
C GLY A 75 7.71 15.28 -52.51
N SER A 76 6.65 14.86 -51.81
CA SER A 76 5.27 15.36 -51.93
C SER A 76 4.66 15.74 -50.57
N GLY A 77 5.48 15.91 -49.53
CA GLY A 77 5.03 16.26 -48.18
C GLY A 77 4.57 17.72 -48.07
N PRO A 78 3.83 18.09 -47.01
CA PRO A 78 3.29 19.44 -46.85
C PRO A 78 4.36 20.53 -46.75
N ILE A 79 5.54 20.24 -46.21
CA ILE A 79 6.66 21.20 -46.14
C ILE A 79 7.20 21.49 -47.55
N GLU A 80 7.39 20.45 -48.36
CA GLU A 80 7.84 20.57 -49.75
C GLU A 80 6.76 21.22 -50.63
N GLY A 81 5.48 20.93 -50.35
CA GLY A 81 4.33 21.59 -50.96
C GLY A 81 4.31 23.10 -50.69
N CYS A 82 4.53 23.52 -49.44
CA CYS A 82 4.74 24.94 -49.09
C CYS A 82 5.93 25.53 -49.86
N ARG A 83 7.08 24.85 -49.89
CA ARG A 83 8.28 25.32 -50.58
C ARG A 83 8.02 25.57 -52.07
N LYS A 84 7.37 24.62 -52.75
CA LYS A 84 7.03 24.73 -54.17
C LYS A 84 6.02 25.84 -54.42
N ALA A 85 4.95 25.92 -53.65
CA ALA A 85 3.92 26.95 -53.83
C ALA A 85 4.45 28.36 -53.57
N ILE A 86 5.29 28.55 -52.54
CA ILE A 86 5.95 29.84 -52.24
C ILE A 86 6.97 30.18 -53.33
N THR A 87 7.70 29.21 -53.87
CA THR A 87 8.63 29.43 -54.99
C THR A 87 7.90 29.84 -56.27
N ASP A 88 6.77 29.18 -56.57
CA ASP A 88 5.95 29.51 -57.73
C ASP A 88 5.29 30.88 -57.57
N LEU A 89 4.86 31.27 -56.36
CA LEU A 89 4.41 32.64 -56.04
C LEU A 89 5.53 33.66 -56.23
N LEU A 90 6.74 33.34 -55.78
CA LEU A 90 7.93 34.18 -55.98
C LEU A 90 8.21 34.39 -57.48
N GLY A 91 8.00 33.36 -58.32
CA GLY A 91 8.15 33.43 -59.77
C GLY A 91 7.08 34.28 -60.48
N LEU A 92 5.94 34.55 -59.83
CA LEU A 92 4.93 35.49 -60.34
C LEU A 92 5.34 36.96 -60.13
N LEU A 93 6.25 37.22 -59.20
CA LEU A 93 6.73 38.54 -58.81
C LEU A 93 8.04 38.92 -59.52
N PRO A 94 8.28 40.22 -59.78
CA PRO A 94 9.51 40.67 -60.41
C PRO A 94 10.73 40.39 -59.52
N SER A 95 11.72 39.67 -60.05
CA SER A 95 12.94 39.31 -59.33
C SER A 95 13.96 40.46 -59.37
N LYS A 96 14.65 40.70 -58.24
CA LYS A 96 15.67 41.77 -58.07
C LYS A 96 16.92 41.66 -58.98
N GLN A 97 16.99 40.73 -59.93
CA GLN A 97 18.20 40.46 -60.73
C GLN A 97 18.41 41.40 -61.92
N HIS A 98 17.56 42.42 -62.12
CA HIS A 98 17.82 43.51 -63.07
C HIS A 98 18.17 44.82 -62.36
N GLN A 99 19.16 44.78 -61.48
CA GLN A 99 19.96 45.96 -61.15
C GLN A 99 21.28 45.90 -61.95
N LYS A 100 21.24 46.22 -63.24
CA LYS A 100 22.44 46.79 -63.87
C LYS A 100 22.65 48.16 -63.24
N LYS A 101 23.83 48.38 -62.66
CA LYS A 101 24.29 49.68 -62.16
C LYS A 101 24.05 50.74 -63.25
N VAL A 102 23.11 51.65 -63.02
CA VAL A 102 23.01 52.90 -63.78
C VAL A 102 23.08 54.04 -62.76
N HIS A 103 24.17 54.78 -62.83
CA HIS A 103 24.36 56.02 -62.08
C HIS A 103 23.38 57.08 -62.56
N GLY A 104 22.78 57.80 -61.59
CA GLY A 104 22.09 59.06 -61.83
C GLY A 104 20.71 58.93 -62.47
N LYS A 105 19.67 58.67 -61.67
CA LYS A 105 18.30 59.20 -61.81
C LYS A 105 17.45 58.80 -60.60
N SER A 106 16.45 59.63 -60.26
CA SER A 106 15.63 59.58 -59.04
C SER A 106 15.03 58.19 -58.76
N LYS A 107 15.06 57.77 -57.49
CA LYS A 107 14.48 56.51 -56.96
C LYS A 107 13.03 56.27 -57.40
N ARG A 108 12.27 57.32 -57.74
CA ARG A 108 10.87 57.20 -58.21
C ARG A 108 10.71 56.71 -59.66
N GLN A 109 11.70 56.91 -60.54
CA GLN A 109 11.58 56.53 -61.96
C GLN A 109 12.07 55.11 -62.28
N CYS A 110 12.95 54.53 -61.44
CA CYS A 110 13.42 53.15 -61.63
C CYS A 110 12.32 52.11 -61.38
N ILE A 111 11.36 52.42 -60.51
CA ILE A 111 10.22 51.56 -60.21
C ILE A 111 9.19 51.57 -61.35
N GLN A 112 9.13 52.67 -62.14
CA GLN A 112 8.15 52.85 -63.21
C GLN A 112 8.43 51.99 -64.45
N LEU A 113 9.69 51.62 -64.72
CA LEU A 113 10.06 50.77 -65.86
C LEU A 113 9.95 49.25 -65.57
N THR A 114 9.65 48.85 -64.34
CA THR A 114 9.26 47.47 -63.99
C THR A 114 7.74 47.27 -63.94
N LEU A 115 6.96 48.36 -63.95
CA LEU A 115 5.50 48.35 -63.77
C LEU A 115 4.72 47.85 -65.01
N GLU A 116 5.28 47.93 -66.22
CA GLU A 116 4.61 47.46 -67.44
C GLU A 116 4.60 45.93 -67.63
N THR A 117 5.35 45.16 -66.84
CA THR A 117 5.47 43.69 -67.04
C THR A 117 4.45 42.88 -66.22
N ILE A 118 3.65 43.53 -65.38
CA ILE A 118 2.72 42.85 -64.49
C ILE A 118 1.31 42.93 -65.09
N ALA A 119 0.99 41.99 -65.99
CA ALA A 119 -0.39 41.61 -66.20
C ALA A 119 -0.90 40.83 -64.97
N TRP A 120 -0.97 41.50 -63.81
CA TRP A 120 -1.48 40.92 -62.55
C TRP A 120 -2.86 40.31 -62.73
N PRO A 121 -3.80 40.94 -63.49
CA PRO A 121 -5.11 40.35 -63.73
C PRO A 121 -5.05 38.98 -64.44
N LEU A 122 -4.01 38.72 -65.25
CA LEU A 122 -3.79 37.43 -65.90
C LEU A 122 -3.10 36.40 -64.99
N LYS A 123 -2.45 36.85 -63.92
CA LYS A 123 -1.73 36.02 -62.93
C LYS A 123 -2.50 35.80 -61.63
N GLU A 124 -3.53 36.59 -61.37
CA GLU A 124 -4.36 36.57 -60.16
C GLU A 124 -4.98 35.19 -59.90
N THR A 125 -5.54 34.56 -60.94
CA THR A 125 -6.14 33.22 -60.84
C THR A 125 -5.11 32.15 -60.46
N LYS A 126 -3.86 32.28 -60.93
CA LYS A 126 -2.76 31.38 -60.56
C LYS A 126 -2.26 31.66 -59.14
N ALA A 127 -2.18 32.92 -58.73
CA ALA A 127 -1.80 33.31 -57.37
C ALA A 127 -2.82 32.82 -56.33
N ARG A 128 -4.12 32.93 -56.61
CA ARG A 128 -5.20 32.42 -55.72
C ARG A 128 -5.11 30.91 -55.52
N LYS A 129 -4.91 30.12 -56.58
CA LYS A 129 -4.70 28.66 -56.47
C LYS A 129 -3.49 28.29 -55.62
N LEU A 130 -2.38 29.00 -55.78
CA LEU A 130 -1.18 28.77 -54.97
C LEU A 130 -1.40 29.15 -53.49
N LEU A 131 -2.23 30.16 -53.21
CA LEU A 131 -2.62 30.50 -51.84
C LEU A 131 -3.52 29.43 -51.20
N GLU A 132 -4.44 28.85 -51.96
CA GLU A 132 -5.25 27.71 -51.50
C GLU A 132 -4.35 26.49 -51.17
N ASP A 133 -3.34 26.23 -51.98
CA ASP A 133 -2.35 25.19 -51.72
C ASP A 133 -1.54 25.47 -50.45
N ILE A 134 -1.07 26.71 -50.25
CA ILE A 134 -0.37 27.14 -49.03
C ILE A 134 -1.28 26.98 -47.81
N ALA A 135 -2.54 27.42 -47.89
CA ALA A 135 -3.49 27.31 -46.79
C ALA A 135 -3.77 25.85 -46.41
N ARG A 136 -3.88 24.96 -47.41
CA ARG A 136 -4.05 23.51 -47.20
C ARG A 136 -2.84 22.91 -46.50
N HIS A 137 -1.63 23.15 -47.00
CA HIS A 137 -0.40 22.63 -46.40
C HIS A 137 -0.15 23.19 -45.00
N LYS A 138 -0.43 24.49 -44.79
CA LYS A 138 -0.43 25.14 -43.47
C LYS A 138 -1.36 24.40 -42.49
N GLY A 139 -2.60 24.13 -42.90
CA GLY A 139 -3.57 23.40 -42.09
C GLY A 139 -3.08 22.01 -41.67
N THR A 140 -2.44 21.27 -42.58
CA THR A 140 -1.84 19.96 -42.28
C THR A 140 -0.69 20.07 -41.28
N ILE A 141 0.21 21.03 -41.44
CA ILE A 141 1.35 21.22 -40.53
C ILE A 141 0.85 21.64 -39.14
N THR A 142 -0.10 22.57 -39.06
CA THR A 142 -0.68 23.00 -37.78
C THR A 142 -1.43 21.87 -37.09
N PHE A 143 -2.18 21.05 -37.82
CA PHE A 143 -2.90 19.90 -37.27
C PHE A 143 -1.93 18.83 -36.69
N ALA A 144 -0.80 18.59 -37.35
CA ALA A 144 0.22 17.70 -36.82
C ALA A 144 0.81 18.24 -35.51
N LEU A 145 1.17 19.53 -35.48
CA LEU A 145 1.72 20.19 -34.29
C LEU A 145 0.77 20.19 -33.09
N THR A 146 -0.53 20.40 -33.30
CA THR A 146 -1.52 20.40 -32.20
C THR A 146 -1.86 19.00 -31.71
N THR A 147 -1.93 18.02 -32.63
CA THR A 147 -2.12 16.61 -32.27
C THR A 147 -0.98 16.09 -31.41
N ASP A 148 0.26 16.49 -31.73
CA ASP A 148 1.43 16.08 -30.98
C ASP A 148 1.61 16.85 -29.68
N ALA A 149 1.27 18.13 -29.61
CA ALA A 149 1.18 18.84 -28.32
C ALA A 149 0.19 18.13 -27.38
N ALA A 150 -0.94 17.64 -27.91
CA ALA A 150 -1.90 16.84 -27.15
C ALA A 150 -1.36 15.45 -26.77
N HIS A 151 -0.53 14.82 -27.60
CA HIS A 151 0.14 13.55 -27.28
C HIS A 151 1.30 13.71 -26.27
N GLY A 152 2.07 14.80 -26.34
CA GLY A 152 3.09 15.17 -25.36
C GLY A 152 2.48 15.44 -23.98
N ILE A 153 1.31 16.09 -23.93
CA ILE A 153 0.53 16.27 -22.70
C ILE A 153 0.02 14.93 -22.13
N ARG A 154 -0.27 13.92 -22.98
CA ARG A 154 -0.62 12.56 -22.51
C ARG A 154 0.58 11.77 -21.99
N ASN A 155 1.80 12.08 -22.41
CA ASN A 155 3.04 11.42 -21.99
C ASN A 155 3.72 12.10 -20.78
N ILE A 156 3.21 13.24 -20.31
CA ILE A 156 3.52 13.72 -18.96
C ILE A 156 2.81 12.75 -18.02
N GLN A 157 3.54 11.73 -17.56
CA GLN A 157 3.19 10.91 -16.39
C GLN A 157 2.52 11.85 -15.38
N LYS A 158 1.30 11.54 -14.95
CA LYS A 158 0.56 12.37 -14.00
C LYS A 158 1.47 12.56 -12.79
N ILE A 159 2.06 13.74 -12.62
CA ILE A 159 2.99 14.01 -11.51
C ILE A 159 2.14 13.97 -10.26
N LEU A 160 2.13 12.82 -9.59
CA LEU A 160 1.47 12.65 -8.32
C LEU A 160 2.06 13.64 -7.33
N THR A 161 1.19 14.24 -6.50
CA THR A 161 1.66 15.11 -5.42
C THR A 161 2.51 14.30 -4.43
N GLU A 162 3.40 14.95 -3.68
CA GLU A 162 4.20 14.26 -2.65
C GLU A 162 3.32 13.54 -1.62
N SER A 163 2.14 14.09 -1.32
CA SER A 163 1.15 13.47 -0.43
C SER A 163 0.61 12.16 -1.03
N GLN A 164 0.17 12.17 -2.28
CA GLN A 164 -0.30 10.96 -2.97
C GLN A 164 0.78 9.88 -3.08
N GLN A 165 2.04 10.27 -3.32
CA GLN A 165 3.15 9.31 -3.34
C GLN A 165 3.37 8.65 -1.98
N LYS A 166 3.30 9.44 -0.89
CA LYS A 166 3.43 8.91 0.48
C LYS A 166 2.32 7.89 0.78
N GLU A 167 1.10 8.16 0.35
CA GLU A 167 -0.03 7.24 0.54
C GLU A 167 0.22 5.86 -0.08
N ILE A 168 0.72 5.86 -1.32
CA ILE A 168 1.05 4.63 -2.04
C ILE A 168 2.21 3.90 -1.37
N TYR A 169 3.23 4.65 -0.90
CA TYR A 169 4.35 4.04 -0.19
C TYR A 169 3.92 3.34 1.08
N LYS A 170 2.93 3.86 1.81
CA LYS A 170 2.37 3.12 2.94
C LYS A 170 1.57 1.94 2.50
N TRP A 171 0.68 2.11 1.52
CA TRP A 171 -0.20 1.03 1.08
C TRP A 171 0.60 -0.22 0.65
N LEU A 172 1.84 -0.02 0.19
CA LEU A 172 2.80 -1.09 -0.11
C LEU A 172 3.60 -1.60 1.11
N ARG A 173 3.70 -0.86 2.20
CA ARG A 173 4.53 -1.21 3.36
C ARG A 173 3.76 -2.02 4.39
N ASP A 174 3.51 -3.29 4.07
CA ASP A 174 2.93 -4.26 5.02
C ASP A 174 3.96 -4.73 6.08
N VAL A 175 5.23 -4.86 5.67
CA VAL A 175 6.33 -5.40 6.49
C VAL A 175 7.56 -4.51 6.32
N ASP A 176 8.28 -4.26 7.43
CA ASP A 176 9.59 -3.62 7.41
C ASP A 176 10.70 -4.60 7.83
N PRO A 177 11.54 -5.10 6.89
CA PRO A 177 12.65 -6.00 7.19
C PRO A 177 13.86 -5.33 7.87
N SER A 178 13.89 -4.00 8.02
CA SER A 178 15.05 -3.26 8.52
C SER A 178 15.51 -3.68 9.93
N PRO A 179 14.63 -3.96 10.92
CA PRO A 179 15.05 -4.42 12.24
C PRO A 179 15.83 -5.75 12.19
N ILE A 180 15.39 -6.69 11.35
CA ILE A 180 16.07 -7.98 11.16
C ILE A 180 17.44 -7.75 10.53
N HIS A 181 17.50 -6.89 9.51
CA HIS A 181 18.75 -6.54 8.84
C HIS A 181 19.77 -5.93 9.80
N HIS A 182 19.38 -4.91 10.59
CA HIS A 182 20.27 -4.28 11.56
C HIS A 182 20.77 -5.26 12.62
N ARG A 183 19.90 -6.13 13.13
CA ARG A 183 20.29 -7.17 14.09
C ARG A 183 21.27 -8.16 13.48
N ALA A 184 21.08 -8.56 12.22
CA ALA A 184 22.02 -9.42 11.51
C ALA A 184 23.39 -8.75 11.32
N CYS A 185 23.41 -7.45 11.01
CA CYS A 185 24.66 -6.68 10.92
C CYS A 185 25.36 -6.54 12.29
N GLN A 186 24.63 -6.28 13.37
CA GLN A 186 25.19 -6.17 14.72
C GLN A 186 25.78 -7.49 15.23
N ASN A 187 25.20 -8.63 14.82
CA ASN A 187 25.65 -9.96 15.22
C ASN A 187 26.79 -10.50 14.35
N HIS A 188 27.20 -9.78 13.30
CA HIS A 188 28.34 -10.16 12.47
C HIS A 188 29.64 -10.11 13.27
N GLU A 189 30.49 -11.11 13.07
CA GLU A 189 31.83 -11.14 13.66
C GLU A 189 32.85 -10.64 12.62
N PRO A 190 33.64 -9.60 12.94
CA PRO A 190 34.60 -9.03 12.00
C PRO A 190 35.56 -10.09 11.43
N GLY A 191 35.75 -10.08 10.12
CA GLY A 191 36.61 -11.04 9.40
C GLY A 191 35.95 -12.37 9.02
N THR A 192 34.65 -12.56 9.32
CA THR A 192 33.84 -13.66 8.78
C THR A 192 33.03 -13.20 7.56
N CYS A 193 32.50 -14.16 6.78
CA CYS A 193 31.71 -13.99 5.55
C CYS A 193 32.50 -13.55 4.30
N ASP A 194 33.77 -13.16 4.45
CA ASP A 194 34.64 -12.72 3.34
C ASP A 194 34.86 -13.80 2.28
N TRP A 195 34.62 -15.08 2.62
CA TRP A 195 34.84 -16.19 1.70
C TRP A 195 33.98 -16.15 0.45
N MET A 196 32.80 -15.52 0.50
CA MET A 196 31.94 -15.39 -0.67
C MET A 196 32.63 -14.58 -1.78
N SER A 197 33.41 -13.56 -1.40
CA SER A 197 34.18 -12.75 -2.36
C SER A 197 35.27 -13.54 -3.09
N ARG A 198 35.70 -14.68 -2.52
CA ARG A 198 36.73 -15.56 -3.10
C ARG A 198 36.14 -16.57 -4.10
N LEU A 199 34.83 -16.72 -4.14
CA LEU A 199 34.15 -17.63 -5.05
C LEU A 199 33.99 -17.01 -6.45
N PRO A 200 34.23 -17.76 -7.53
CA PRO A 200 34.12 -17.24 -8.90
C PRO A 200 32.69 -16.84 -9.28
N GLU A 201 31.68 -17.33 -8.57
CA GLU A 201 30.27 -17.00 -8.74
C GLU A 201 29.97 -15.55 -8.36
N TRP A 202 30.62 -15.01 -7.31
CA TRP A 202 30.31 -13.69 -6.78
C TRP A 202 30.63 -12.54 -7.75
N PRO A 203 31.84 -12.45 -8.35
CA PRO A 203 32.09 -11.44 -9.38
C PRO A 203 31.17 -11.58 -10.59
N LYS A 204 30.83 -12.81 -11.00
CA LYS A 204 29.90 -13.05 -12.13
C LYS A 204 28.49 -12.55 -11.82
N PHE A 205 28.05 -12.66 -10.57
CA PHE A 205 26.78 -12.09 -10.11
C PHE A 205 26.80 -10.56 -10.11
N LEU A 206 27.89 -9.94 -9.63
CA LEU A 206 28.10 -8.49 -9.68
C LEU A 206 28.27 -7.94 -11.10
N ASP A 207 28.69 -8.76 -12.06
CA ASP A 207 28.76 -8.41 -13.49
C ASP A 207 27.43 -8.66 -14.25
N GLY A 208 26.50 -9.43 -13.66
CA GLY A 208 25.21 -9.77 -14.28
C GLY A 208 25.27 -11.00 -15.19
N LYS A 209 26.40 -11.72 -15.22
CA LYS A 209 26.54 -13.00 -15.92
C LYS A 209 25.77 -14.11 -15.22
N ILE A 210 25.59 -14.00 -13.90
CA ILE A 210 24.71 -14.83 -13.09
C ILE A 210 23.57 -13.93 -12.60
N ARG A 211 22.33 -14.25 -13.00
CA ARG A 211 21.13 -13.50 -12.59
C ARG A 211 20.57 -13.96 -11.25
N CYS A 212 20.81 -15.21 -10.85
CA CYS A 212 20.30 -15.74 -9.59
C CYS A 212 21.35 -16.60 -8.89
N LEU A 213 21.67 -16.26 -7.65
CA LEU A 213 22.47 -17.07 -6.73
C LEU A 213 21.57 -17.67 -5.66
N TRP A 214 21.73 -18.97 -5.42
CA TRP A 214 21.03 -19.68 -4.35
C TRP A 214 22.02 -20.20 -3.32
N ILE A 215 21.97 -19.62 -2.12
CA ILE A 215 22.82 -20.02 -1.00
C ILE A 215 22.03 -20.97 -0.09
N HIS A 216 22.44 -22.23 -0.05
CA HIS A 216 21.77 -23.26 0.74
C HIS A 216 22.66 -23.80 1.86
N GLY A 217 22.04 -24.20 2.96
CA GLY A 217 22.77 -24.79 4.08
C GLY A 217 21.90 -25.13 5.28
N ILE A 218 22.51 -25.80 6.25
CA ILE A 218 21.84 -26.25 7.48
C ILE A 218 21.34 -25.08 8.35
N PRO A 219 20.38 -25.31 9.27
CA PRO A 219 19.97 -24.31 10.25
C PRO A 219 21.14 -23.90 11.15
N GLY A 220 21.25 -22.60 11.45
CA GLY A 220 22.33 -22.09 12.32
C GLY A 220 23.73 -22.02 11.67
N ALA A 221 23.84 -22.23 10.35
CA ALA A 221 25.08 -22.07 9.59
C ALA A 221 25.49 -20.61 9.33
N GLY A 222 24.67 -19.63 9.72
CA GLY A 222 24.98 -18.20 9.55
C GLY A 222 24.51 -17.57 8.23
N LYS A 223 23.58 -18.20 7.49
CA LYS A 223 23.05 -17.68 6.20
C LYS A 223 22.53 -16.25 6.29
N THR A 224 21.73 -15.93 7.30
CA THR A 224 21.18 -14.58 7.53
C THR A 224 22.28 -13.53 7.77
N ILE A 225 23.35 -13.90 8.48
CA ILE A 225 24.52 -13.03 8.71
C ILE A 225 25.31 -12.85 7.41
N LEU A 226 25.50 -13.92 6.64
CA LEU A 226 26.11 -13.82 5.31
C LEU A 226 25.28 -12.92 4.39
N ALA A 227 23.96 -13.12 4.34
CA ALA A 227 23.06 -12.30 3.53
C ALA A 227 23.17 -10.81 3.89
N SER A 228 23.23 -10.45 5.18
CA SER A 228 23.39 -9.05 5.60
C SER A 228 24.71 -8.43 5.11
N GLN A 229 25.82 -9.18 5.17
CA GLN A 229 27.10 -8.71 4.63
C GLN A 229 27.07 -8.56 3.11
N LEU A 230 26.46 -9.50 2.40
CA LEU A 230 26.33 -9.42 0.94
C LEU A 230 25.45 -8.25 0.51
N ILE A 231 24.42 -7.92 1.28
CA ILE A 231 23.59 -6.71 1.08
C ILE A 231 24.44 -5.44 1.21
N THR A 232 25.29 -5.34 2.25
CA THR A 232 26.19 -4.19 2.41
C THR A 232 27.12 -4.05 1.21
N ILE A 233 27.69 -5.16 0.72
CA ILE A 233 28.57 -5.15 -0.46
C ILE A 233 27.79 -4.73 -1.72
N THR A 234 26.56 -5.22 -1.93
CA THR A 234 25.76 -4.82 -3.10
C THR A 234 25.27 -3.38 -3.01
N GLU A 235 24.97 -2.86 -1.82
CA GLU A 235 24.67 -1.43 -1.60
C GLU A 235 25.85 -0.54 -1.98
N GLU A 236 27.06 -0.89 -1.56
CA GLU A 236 28.29 -0.19 -1.95
C GLU A 236 28.53 -0.27 -3.47
N ASN A 237 28.28 -1.43 -4.08
CA ASN A 237 28.39 -1.60 -5.52
C ASN A 237 27.38 -0.73 -6.28
N CYS A 238 26.12 -0.66 -5.81
CA CYS A 238 25.10 0.21 -6.39
C CYS A 238 25.50 1.68 -6.34
N LYS A 239 26.04 2.17 -5.21
CA LYS A 239 26.54 3.55 -5.08
C LYS A 239 27.65 3.87 -6.09
N ARG A 240 28.46 2.88 -6.47
CA ARG A 240 29.53 3.04 -7.47
C ARG A 240 29.01 3.03 -8.92
N LEU A 241 27.91 2.32 -9.17
CA LEU A 241 27.28 2.20 -10.49
C LEU A 241 26.26 3.32 -10.75
N ASP A 242 25.84 4.03 -9.71
CA ASP A 242 24.81 5.08 -9.79
C ASP A 242 25.27 6.26 -10.65
N SER A 243 24.37 6.74 -11.52
CA SER A 243 24.61 7.87 -12.40
C SER A 243 23.32 8.68 -12.60
N ALA A 244 23.42 9.89 -13.14
CA ALA A 244 22.25 10.77 -13.33
C ALA A 244 21.16 10.14 -14.23
N ASP A 245 21.56 9.37 -15.24
CA ASP A 245 20.66 8.78 -16.25
C ASP A 245 20.35 7.29 -16.00
N SER A 246 21.01 6.65 -15.03
CA SER A 246 20.84 5.21 -14.76
C SER A 246 21.03 4.91 -13.29
N LYS A 247 19.91 4.60 -12.62
CA LYS A 247 19.89 4.32 -11.19
C LYS A 247 20.22 2.85 -10.89
N SER A 248 20.94 2.62 -9.80
CA SER A 248 21.18 1.28 -9.26
C SER A 248 20.66 1.17 -7.83
N ILE A 249 20.10 0.01 -7.45
CA ILE A 249 19.57 -0.19 -6.10
C ILE A 249 19.81 -1.62 -5.59
N SER A 250 20.09 -1.72 -4.30
CA SER A 250 20.13 -2.97 -3.54
C SER A 250 18.92 -3.02 -2.63
N ILE A 251 18.14 -4.09 -2.72
CA ILE A 251 16.91 -4.32 -1.96
C ILE A 251 17.06 -5.65 -1.24
N TYR A 252 16.53 -5.74 -0.02
CA TYR A 252 16.54 -6.96 0.76
C TYR A 252 15.18 -7.25 1.35
N TYR A 253 14.86 -8.53 1.53
CA TYR A 253 13.66 -9.02 2.20
C TYR A 253 14.04 -10.24 3.04
N TYR A 254 13.50 -10.33 4.25
CA TYR A 254 13.73 -11.47 5.14
C TYR A 254 12.40 -12.19 5.33
N CYS A 255 12.26 -13.38 4.76
CA CYS A 255 11.13 -14.25 5.08
C CYS A 255 11.20 -14.65 6.55
N TYR A 256 10.06 -14.71 7.22
CA TYR A 256 10.03 -14.89 8.67
C TYR A 256 9.13 -16.04 9.12
N PHE A 257 9.73 -17.03 9.78
CA PHE A 257 9.08 -18.26 10.24
C PHE A 257 7.91 -18.04 11.21
N GLY A 258 7.92 -16.94 11.95
CA GLY A 258 6.93 -16.66 13.00
C GLY A 258 5.52 -16.43 12.47
N ASN A 259 5.38 -15.90 11.25
CA ASN A 259 4.08 -15.48 10.73
C ASN A 259 3.30 -16.63 10.07
N ASN A 260 3.97 -17.73 9.71
CA ASN A 260 3.36 -18.89 9.02
C ASN A 260 2.45 -18.46 7.85
N GLN A 261 2.87 -17.42 7.14
CA GLN A 261 2.11 -16.76 6.07
C GLN A 261 2.81 -16.93 4.72
N ASN A 262 2.06 -16.67 3.66
CA ASN A 262 2.61 -16.54 2.31
C ASN A 262 3.34 -15.20 2.19
N GLU A 263 4.65 -15.23 2.00
CA GLU A 263 5.50 -14.03 1.96
C GLU A 263 5.50 -13.35 0.57
N THR A 264 4.79 -13.88 -0.42
CA THR A 264 4.84 -13.41 -1.82
C THR A 264 4.40 -11.96 -2.00
N SER A 265 3.20 -11.61 -1.53
CA SER A 265 2.65 -10.25 -1.68
C SER A 265 3.45 -9.23 -0.84
N PRO A 266 3.74 -9.48 0.45
CA PRO A 266 4.61 -8.62 1.25
C PRO A 266 5.99 -8.36 0.61
N PHE A 267 6.62 -9.41 0.06
CA PHE A 267 7.90 -9.29 -0.66
C PHE A 267 7.79 -8.36 -1.87
N LEU A 268 6.83 -8.58 -2.76
CA LEU A 268 6.69 -7.78 -3.98
C LEU A 268 6.36 -6.32 -3.68
N LYS A 269 5.48 -6.07 -2.71
CA LYS A 269 5.15 -4.71 -2.30
C LYS A 269 6.35 -4.00 -1.68
N TRP A 270 7.15 -4.70 -0.87
CA TRP A 270 8.40 -4.15 -0.32
C TRP A 270 9.40 -3.77 -1.42
N VAL A 271 9.58 -4.61 -2.44
CA VAL A 271 10.43 -4.29 -3.59
C VAL A 271 9.91 -3.06 -4.32
N LEU A 272 8.61 -2.99 -4.58
CA LEU A 272 7.97 -1.85 -5.25
C LEU A 272 8.17 -0.54 -4.49
N VAL A 273 7.93 -0.50 -3.18
CA VAL A 273 8.10 0.74 -2.40
C VAL A 273 9.56 1.20 -2.40
N ARG A 274 10.52 0.27 -2.36
CA ARG A 274 11.95 0.60 -2.45
C ARG A 274 12.31 1.20 -3.81
N LEU A 275 11.83 0.60 -4.90
CA LEU A 275 12.05 1.11 -6.25
C LEU A 275 11.44 2.50 -6.41
N CYS A 276 10.17 2.68 -6.02
CA CYS A 276 9.48 3.96 -6.20
C CYS A 276 10.14 5.08 -5.38
N ARG A 277 10.55 4.81 -4.13
CA ARG A 277 11.28 5.79 -3.30
C ARG A 277 12.62 6.19 -3.89
N GLN A 278 13.39 5.24 -4.40
CA GLN A 278 14.69 5.53 -5.04
C GLN A 278 14.51 6.27 -6.38
N ALA A 279 13.46 5.94 -7.13
CA ALA A 279 13.11 6.62 -8.37
C ALA A 279 12.53 8.02 -8.13
N GLN A 280 11.91 8.26 -6.97
CA GLN A 280 10.99 9.38 -6.68
C GLN A 280 9.83 9.45 -7.68
N LEU A 281 9.33 8.28 -8.06
CA LEU A 281 8.29 8.12 -9.08
C LEU A 281 7.44 6.89 -8.77
N VAL A 282 6.14 7.03 -8.94
CA VAL A 282 5.19 5.92 -8.87
C VAL A 282 4.69 5.63 -10.28
N PRO A 283 4.81 4.40 -10.80
CA PRO A 283 4.26 4.04 -12.10
C PRO A 283 2.73 4.22 -12.15
N ASP A 284 2.20 4.66 -13.30
CA ASP A 284 0.74 4.84 -13.50
C ASP A 284 -0.05 3.57 -13.20
N LEU A 285 0.51 2.40 -13.49
CA LEU A 285 -0.13 1.12 -13.19
C LEU A 285 -0.28 0.92 -11.68
N LEU A 286 0.74 1.26 -10.90
CA LEU A 286 0.71 1.18 -9.45
C LEU A 286 -0.28 2.18 -8.86
N TRP A 287 -0.34 3.39 -9.40
CA TRP A 287 -1.35 4.39 -9.04
C TRP A 287 -2.77 3.88 -9.31
N LYS A 288 -3.03 3.31 -10.49
CA LYS A 288 -4.32 2.72 -10.81
C LYS A 288 -4.67 1.60 -9.84
N LEU A 289 -3.72 0.72 -9.50
CA LEU A 289 -3.95 -0.34 -8.53
C LEU A 289 -4.34 0.21 -7.15
N PHE A 290 -3.66 1.26 -6.69
CA PHE A 290 -4.01 1.95 -5.45
C PHE A 290 -5.43 2.52 -5.50
N GLN A 291 -5.82 3.19 -6.58
CA GLN A 291 -7.16 3.78 -6.74
C GLN A 291 -8.30 2.74 -6.76
N HIS A 292 -8.03 1.49 -7.16
CA HIS A 292 -9.05 0.43 -7.17
C HIS A 292 -9.40 -0.09 -5.77
N GLY A 293 -8.63 0.25 -4.73
CA GLY A 293 -9.04 0.07 -3.33
C GLY A 293 -9.10 -1.36 -2.80
N GLY A 294 -8.21 -2.26 -3.23
CA GLY A 294 -8.17 -3.64 -2.76
C GLY A 294 -6.75 -4.21 -2.63
N GLN A 295 -6.63 -5.43 -2.10
CA GLN A 295 -5.34 -6.15 -2.10
C GLN A 295 -4.97 -6.57 -3.53
N PRO A 296 -3.82 -6.11 -4.06
CA PRO A 296 -3.45 -6.37 -5.44
C PRO A 296 -3.06 -7.85 -5.62
N SER A 297 -3.42 -8.42 -6.76
CA SER A 297 -2.99 -9.77 -7.12
C SER A 297 -1.48 -9.83 -7.39
N THR A 298 -0.87 -11.00 -7.24
CA THR A 298 0.56 -11.22 -7.55
C THR A 298 0.91 -10.80 -8.98
N GLU A 299 0.04 -11.06 -9.95
CA GLU A 299 0.28 -10.68 -11.36
C GLU A 299 0.21 -9.16 -11.56
N SER A 300 -0.71 -8.48 -10.85
CA SER A 300 -0.79 -7.02 -10.85
C SER A 300 0.47 -6.40 -10.25
N LEU A 301 1.00 -6.97 -9.17
CA LEU A 301 2.25 -6.52 -8.54
C LEU A 301 3.46 -6.75 -9.45
N LEU A 302 3.56 -7.89 -10.13
CA LEU A 302 4.61 -8.16 -11.11
C LEU A 302 4.58 -7.20 -12.30
N SER A 303 3.38 -6.85 -12.77
CA SER A 303 3.20 -5.86 -13.85
C SER A 303 3.60 -4.46 -13.40
N ALA A 304 3.26 -4.07 -12.16
CA ALA A 304 3.71 -2.81 -11.58
C ALA A 304 5.23 -2.78 -11.38
N LEU A 305 5.83 -3.92 -11.03
CA LEU A 305 7.27 -4.07 -10.85
C LEU A 305 8.01 -3.87 -12.16
N GLU A 306 7.53 -4.48 -13.26
CA GLU A 306 8.07 -4.26 -14.60
C GLU A 306 8.13 -2.77 -14.96
N ALA A 307 7.04 -2.04 -14.74
CA ALA A 307 6.99 -0.60 -15.00
C ALA A 307 7.96 0.20 -14.09
N ALA A 308 8.10 -0.19 -12.82
CA ALA A 308 9.02 0.47 -11.89
C ALA A 308 10.50 0.27 -12.28
N LEU A 309 10.84 -0.86 -12.92
CA LEU A 309 12.20 -1.21 -13.32
C LEU A 309 12.72 -0.42 -14.54
N GLU A 310 11.86 0.30 -15.27
CA GLU A 310 12.28 1.11 -16.43
C GLU A 310 13.37 2.14 -16.07
N ARG A 311 13.32 2.72 -14.87
CA ARG A 311 14.23 3.76 -14.38
C ARG A 311 15.56 3.25 -13.83
N PHE A 312 15.73 1.94 -13.73
CA PHE A 312 16.91 1.30 -13.15
C PHE A 312 17.72 0.59 -14.23
N GLU A 313 19.02 0.44 -14.03
CA GLU A 313 19.87 -0.39 -14.88
C GLU A 313 20.28 -1.67 -14.15
N HIS A 314 20.50 -1.58 -12.84
CA HIS A 314 20.88 -2.70 -11.99
C HIS A 314 20.04 -2.72 -10.71
N VAL A 315 19.33 -3.83 -10.50
CA VAL A 315 18.51 -4.05 -9.30
C VAL A 315 18.94 -5.35 -8.65
N PHE A 316 19.59 -5.25 -7.49
CA PHE A 316 19.97 -6.41 -6.68
C PHE A 316 18.88 -6.66 -5.64
N ILE A 317 18.38 -7.89 -5.56
CA ILE A 317 17.34 -8.28 -4.60
C ILE A 317 17.84 -9.49 -3.82
N THR A 318 18.01 -9.31 -2.51
CA THR A 318 18.34 -10.39 -1.57
C THR A 318 17.08 -10.86 -0.85
N ILE A 319 16.79 -12.15 -0.88
CA ILE A 319 15.67 -12.78 -0.17
C ILE A 319 16.23 -13.84 0.78
N ASP A 320 16.26 -13.52 2.07
CA ASP A 320 16.75 -14.45 3.09
C ASP A 320 15.64 -15.43 3.53
N ALA A 321 16.03 -16.69 3.72
CA ALA A 321 15.23 -17.76 4.29
C ALA A 321 13.91 -18.03 3.55
N ILE A 322 13.95 -18.19 2.21
CA ILE A 322 12.74 -18.47 1.39
C ILE A 322 11.99 -19.74 1.82
N ASP A 323 12.63 -20.63 2.57
CA ASP A 323 11.98 -21.78 3.19
C ASP A 323 11.04 -21.43 4.36
N GLU A 324 11.05 -20.21 4.85
CA GLU A 324 10.17 -19.77 5.94
C GLU A 324 8.78 -19.31 5.45
N SER A 325 8.61 -19.06 4.14
CA SER A 325 7.28 -18.78 3.54
C SER A 325 6.39 -20.03 3.57
N LYS A 326 5.10 -19.86 3.91
CA LYS A 326 4.12 -20.96 4.00
C LYS A 326 2.70 -20.53 3.60
N PRO A 327 2.11 -21.10 2.52
CA PRO A 327 2.78 -21.93 1.50
C PRO A 327 3.87 -21.12 0.77
N ARG A 328 4.87 -21.80 0.19
CA ARG A 328 5.97 -21.15 -0.56
C ARG A 328 5.89 -21.33 -2.07
N ASP A 329 4.95 -22.12 -2.57
CA ASP A 329 4.85 -22.43 -4.00
C ASP A 329 4.73 -21.17 -4.86
N GLU A 330 3.97 -20.18 -4.40
CA GLU A 330 3.79 -18.91 -5.10
C GLU A 330 5.06 -18.05 -5.07
N LEU A 331 5.74 -17.97 -3.92
CA LEU A 331 7.01 -17.23 -3.79
C LEU A 331 8.09 -17.84 -4.70
N LEU A 332 8.21 -19.16 -4.72
CA LEU A 332 9.15 -19.86 -5.60
C LEU A 332 8.84 -19.61 -7.09
N LYS A 333 7.56 -19.56 -7.47
CA LYS A 333 7.15 -19.18 -8.84
C LYS A 333 7.56 -17.75 -9.16
N VAL A 334 7.35 -16.80 -8.23
CA VAL A 334 7.77 -15.40 -8.41
C VAL A 334 9.28 -15.30 -8.56
N ILE A 335 10.07 -15.95 -7.72
CA ILE A 335 11.54 -15.96 -7.82
C ILE A 335 11.99 -16.50 -9.18
N ARG A 336 11.38 -17.61 -9.64
CA ARG A 336 11.63 -18.17 -10.98
C ARG A 336 11.31 -17.18 -12.09
N ASN A 337 10.16 -16.49 -12.03
CA ASN A 337 9.77 -15.49 -13.02
C ASN A 337 10.77 -14.34 -13.04
N LEU A 338 11.14 -13.80 -11.88
CA LEU A 338 12.12 -12.72 -11.76
C LEU A 338 13.51 -13.11 -12.29
N ALA A 339 13.91 -14.39 -12.16
CA ALA A 339 15.19 -14.90 -12.64
C ALA A 339 15.22 -15.18 -14.16
N THR A 340 14.09 -15.58 -14.76
CA THR A 340 14.05 -16.13 -16.12
C THR A 340 13.37 -15.25 -17.15
N ASP A 341 12.35 -14.48 -16.74
CA ASP A 341 11.61 -13.62 -17.66
C ASP A 341 12.48 -12.43 -18.10
N HIS A 342 12.39 -12.09 -19.38
CA HIS A 342 13.07 -10.97 -20.02
C HIS A 342 12.60 -9.61 -19.49
N ARG A 343 11.34 -9.51 -19.06
CA ARG A 343 10.76 -8.31 -18.43
C ARG A 343 11.55 -7.87 -17.19
N PHE A 344 12.20 -8.82 -16.52
CA PHE A 344 12.98 -8.59 -15.31
C PHE A 344 14.49 -8.72 -15.54
N ALA A 345 14.98 -8.54 -16.77
CA ALA A 345 16.40 -8.74 -17.12
C ALA A 345 17.40 -7.92 -16.28
N LYS A 346 16.94 -6.78 -15.74
CA LYS A 346 17.72 -5.87 -14.87
C LYS A 346 17.84 -6.36 -13.42
N VAL A 347 17.06 -7.37 -13.05
CA VAL A 347 16.99 -7.93 -11.69
C VAL A 347 18.02 -9.04 -11.51
N ARG A 348 18.73 -8.96 -10.38
CA ARG A 348 19.69 -9.95 -9.92
C ARG A 348 19.30 -10.42 -8.53
N LEU A 349 19.10 -11.72 -8.38
CA LEU A 349 18.55 -12.34 -7.19
C LEU A 349 19.63 -13.04 -6.38
N LEU A 350 19.64 -12.80 -5.07
CA LEU A 350 20.32 -13.65 -4.10
C LEU A 350 19.25 -14.23 -3.19
N ALA A 351 19.11 -15.55 -3.16
CA ALA A 351 18.18 -16.23 -2.28
C ALA A 351 18.92 -17.12 -1.29
N THR A 352 18.50 -17.16 -0.03
CA THR A 352 19.02 -18.13 0.93
C THR A 352 17.93 -19.10 1.38
N SER A 353 18.29 -20.37 1.62
CA SER A 353 17.34 -21.33 2.20
C SER A 353 18.02 -22.52 2.90
N ARG A 354 17.19 -23.35 3.52
CA ARG A 354 17.51 -24.77 3.75
C ARG A 354 17.46 -25.56 2.44
N GLU A 355 18.13 -26.71 2.43
CA GLU A 355 18.13 -27.66 1.31
C GLU A 355 16.88 -28.56 1.40
N TYR A 356 15.72 -28.00 1.03
CA TYR A 356 14.50 -28.78 0.86
C TYR A 356 14.29 -29.13 -0.62
N LEU A 357 13.79 -30.34 -0.88
CA LEU A 357 13.66 -30.90 -2.23
C LEU A 357 12.75 -30.08 -3.15
N ASP A 358 11.69 -29.47 -2.60
CA ASP A 358 10.79 -28.58 -3.34
C ASP A 358 11.51 -27.31 -3.81
N ILE A 359 12.36 -26.72 -2.96
CA ILE A 359 13.17 -25.55 -3.29
C ILE A 359 14.28 -25.92 -4.28
N GLU A 360 14.99 -27.02 -4.04
CA GLU A 360 16.04 -27.52 -4.95
C GLU A 360 15.50 -27.69 -6.38
N LYS A 361 14.35 -28.35 -6.52
CA LYS A 361 13.67 -28.51 -7.83
C LYS A 361 13.26 -27.17 -8.45
N ALA A 362 12.84 -26.20 -7.64
CA ALA A 362 12.47 -24.88 -8.13
C ALA A 362 13.69 -24.06 -8.59
N MET A 363 14.85 -24.25 -7.94
CA MET A 363 16.06 -23.46 -8.12
C MET A 363 17.04 -24.06 -9.15
N GLN A 364 16.97 -25.37 -9.42
CA GLN A 364 17.91 -26.15 -10.24
C GLN A 364 18.17 -25.54 -11.63
N ASP A 365 17.12 -25.10 -12.32
CA ASP A 365 17.24 -24.60 -13.71
C ASP A 365 17.42 -23.07 -13.80
N VAL A 366 17.34 -22.37 -12.67
CA VAL A 366 17.19 -20.89 -12.66
C VAL A 366 18.30 -20.18 -11.90
N SER A 367 19.11 -20.90 -11.13
CA SER A 367 20.11 -20.33 -10.22
C SER A 367 21.45 -21.03 -10.30
N THR A 368 22.50 -20.33 -9.87
CA THR A 368 23.79 -20.95 -9.54
C THR A 368 23.83 -21.21 -8.04
N GLU A 369 24.04 -22.47 -7.67
CA GLU A 369 24.05 -22.94 -6.29
C GLU A 369 25.38 -22.61 -5.59
N VAL A 370 25.29 -22.17 -4.34
CA VAL A 370 26.42 -21.92 -3.45
C VAL A 370 26.17 -22.61 -2.11
N SER A 371 26.95 -23.64 -1.83
CA SER A 371 26.81 -24.38 -0.57
C SER A 371 27.53 -23.68 0.58
N MET A 372 26.83 -23.52 1.70
CA MET A 372 27.45 -23.16 2.98
C MET A 372 28.41 -24.24 3.48
N ARG A 373 28.30 -25.50 3.01
CA ARG A 373 29.18 -26.59 3.43
C ARG A 373 30.51 -26.52 2.68
N ASN A 374 31.44 -25.71 3.19
CA ASN A 374 32.76 -25.55 2.62
C ASN A 374 33.81 -25.26 3.70
N ALA A 375 35.09 -25.49 3.37
CA ALA A 375 36.21 -25.33 4.30
C ALA A 375 36.42 -23.87 4.76
N TYR A 376 35.93 -22.89 3.99
CA TYR A 376 36.02 -21.48 4.39
C TYR A 376 35.02 -21.15 5.51
N LEU A 377 33.83 -21.75 5.49
CA LEU A 377 32.88 -21.62 6.61
C LEU A 377 33.48 -22.20 7.90
N ASP A 378 34.18 -23.33 7.83
CA ASP A 378 34.84 -23.92 9.00
C ASP A 378 35.93 -22.98 9.57
N ALA A 379 36.65 -22.26 8.69
CA ALA A 379 37.61 -21.24 9.11
C ALA A 379 36.92 -20.04 9.80
N ASP A 380 35.79 -19.59 9.28
CA ASP A 380 34.99 -18.52 9.89
C ASP A 380 34.43 -18.94 11.25
N ILE A 381 33.95 -20.19 11.40
CA ILE A 381 33.50 -20.74 12.68
C ILE A 381 34.66 -20.74 13.69
N ARG A 382 35.86 -21.10 13.26
CA ARG A 382 37.05 -21.06 14.13
C ARG A 382 37.37 -19.64 14.58
N LEU A 383 37.38 -18.68 13.66
CA LEU A 383 37.62 -17.26 13.96
C LEU A 383 36.57 -16.73 14.96
N TYR A 384 35.30 -17.01 14.71
CA TYR A 384 34.21 -16.68 15.61
C TYR A 384 34.39 -17.28 17.00
N THR A 385 34.67 -18.59 17.06
CA THR A 385 34.84 -19.31 18.32
C THR A 385 35.99 -18.73 19.13
N GLU A 386 37.13 -18.48 18.48
CA GLU A 386 38.30 -17.89 19.12
C GLU A 386 38.01 -16.50 19.68
N SER A 387 37.38 -15.63 18.90
CA SER A 387 36.97 -14.29 19.36
C SER A 387 36.08 -14.36 20.59
N ARG A 388 35.05 -15.23 20.56
CA ARG A 388 34.12 -15.40 21.69
C ARG A 388 34.81 -15.93 22.94
N LEU A 389 35.68 -16.93 22.83
CA LEU A 389 36.44 -17.46 23.97
C LEU A 389 37.42 -16.44 24.56
N ARG A 390 38.00 -15.58 23.71
CA ARG A 390 38.95 -14.53 24.12
C ARG A 390 38.26 -13.38 24.84
N ASN A 391 37.06 -13.00 24.42
CA ASN A 391 36.38 -11.80 24.87
C ASN A 391 35.33 -12.06 25.97
N HIS A 392 34.86 -13.29 26.14
CA HIS A 392 33.81 -13.61 27.11
C HIS A 392 34.28 -13.46 28.57
N GLU A 393 33.54 -12.74 29.41
CA GLU A 393 33.95 -12.33 30.76
C GLU A 393 34.39 -13.47 31.68
N LYS A 394 33.66 -14.59 31.68
CA LYS A 394 33.98 -15.76 32.51
C LYS A 394 35.06 -16.68 31.93
N ILE A 395 35.28 -16.62 30.61
CA ILE A 395 36.14 -17.58 29.87
C ILE A 395 37.50 -16.96 29.53
N LYS A 396 37.58 -15.65 29.33
CA LYS A 396 38.80 -14.92 28.97
C LYS A 396 39.98 -15.18 29.92
N ASN A 397 39.68 -15.45 31.20
CA ASN A 397 40.66 -15.70 32.25
C ASN A 397 41.02 -17.19 32.40
N TRP A 398 40.44 -18.09 31.61
CA TRP A 398 40.81 -19.51 31.63
C TRP A 398 42.28 -19.69 31.18
N PRO A 399 42.98 -20.71 31.73
CA PRO A 399 44.32 -21.05 31.26
C PRO A 399 44.36 -21.20 29.74
N LEU A 400 45.43 -20.71 29.11
CA LEU A 400 45.56 -20.74 27.65
C LEU A 400 45.39 -22.15 27.08
N GLU A 401 45.96 -23.15 27.75
CA GLU A 401 45.80 -24.57 27.39
C GLU A 401 44.32 -24.99 27.37
N LEU A 402 43.55 -24.65 28.41
CA LEU A 402 42.13 -25.00 28.48
C LEU A 402 41.32 -24.27 27.41
N ARG A 403 41.64 -23.00 27.09
CA ARG A 403 40.98 -22.26 26.01
C ARG A 403 41.28 -22.87 24.64
N ASN A 404 42.51 -23.31 24.41
CA ASN A 404 42.90 -23.98 23.16
C ASN A 404 42.22 -25.36 23.05
N GLU A 405 42.21 -26.16 24.13
CA GLU A 405 41.45 -27.41 24.19
C GLU A 405 39.96 -27.18 23.87
N THR A 406 39.38 -26.11 24.42
CA THR A 406 37.98 -25.72 24.17
C THR A 406 37.78 -25.33 22.70
N LEU A 407 38.66 -24.49 22.14
CA LEU A 407 38.58 -24.06 20.74
C LEU A 407 38.58 -25.26 19.80
N GLU A 408 39.54 -26.18 19.95
CA GLU A 408 39.63 -27.36 19.09
C GLU A 408 38.41 -28.28 19.23
N ALA A 409 37.95 -28.51 20.46
CA ALA A 409 36.76 -29.34 20.70
C ALA A 409 35.49 -28.74 20.08
N LEU A 410 35.30 -27.41 20.21
CA LEU A 410 34.15 -26.73 19.65
C LEU A 410 34.20 -26.66 18.12
N CYS A 411 35.35 -26.36 17.52
CA CYS A 411 35.50 -26.37 16.07
C CYS A 411 35.25 -27.76 15.48
N ALA A 412 35.76 -28.82 16.12
CA ALA A 412 35.52 -30.19 15.68
C ALA A 412 34.04 -30.62 15.81
N GLY A 413 33.35 -30.14 16.85
CA GLY A 413 31.94 -30.45 17.10
C GLY A 413 30.96 -29.64 16.25
N ALA A 414 31.34 -28.44 15.79
CA ALA A 414 30.45 -27.49 15.13
C ALA A 414 29.83 -28.02 13.84
N LYS A 415 30.58 -28.80 13.05
CA LYS A 415 30.10 -29.40 11.78
C LYS A 415 29.34 -28.40 10.88
N GLY A 416 29.90 -27.21 10.69
CA GLY A 416 29.30 -26.14 9.88
C GLY A 416 28.21 -25.31 10.58
N MET A 417 28.06 -25.39 11.91
CA MET A 417 26.97 -24.75 12.65
C MET A 417 27.44 -23.80 13.75
N PHE A 418 27.39 -22.50 13.50
CA PHE A 418 27.65 -21.46 14.50
C PHE A 418 26.72 -21.56 15.71
N ARG A 419 25.44 -21.87 15.47
CA ARG A 419 24.45 -21.93 16.56
C ARG A 419 24.81 -22.97 17.62
N TRP A 420 25.37 -24.12 17.21
CA TRP A 420 25.82 -25.14 18.14
C TRP A 420 26.97 -24.63 19.02
N VAL A 421 27.94 -23.92 18.43
CA VAL A 421 29.06 -23.29 19.17
C VAL A 421 28.54 -22.28 20.19
N VAL A 422 27.60 -21.42 19.80
CA VAL A 422 26.96 -20.45 20.72
C VAL A 422 26.38 -21.16 21.92
N CYS A 423 25.62 -22.23 21.70
CA CYS A 423 25.04 -23.02 22.79
C CYS A 423 26.11 -23.68 23.66
N GLN A 424 27.18 -24.22 23.08
CA GLN A 424 28.24 -24.85 23.88
C GLN A 424 28.99 -23.84 24.74
N ILE A 425 29.29 -22.65 24.22
CA ILE A 425 29.92 -21.58 25.01
C ILE A 425 29.00 -21.19 26.18
N ASP A 426 27.69 -21.10 25.95
CA ASP A 426 26.70 -20.83 26.99
C ASP A 426 26.60 -21.95 28.05
N SER A 427 26.68 -23.22 27.65
CA SER A 427 26.72 -24.35 28.58
C SER A 427 28.01 -24.35 29.40
N LEU A 428 29.16 -24.19 28.73
CA LEU A 428 30.48 -24.22 29.36
C LEU A 428 30.68 -23.11 30.40
N ARG A 429 30.17 -21.89 30.15
CA ARG A 429 30.25 -20.78 31.12
C ARG A 429 29.40 -20.98 32.38
N ARG A 430 28.44 -21.92 32.36
CA ARG A 430 27.57 -22.26 33.51
C ARG A 430 28.13 -23.38 34.36
N VAL A 431 29.14 -24.11 33.88
CA VAL A 431 29.78 -25.19 34.64
C VAL A 431 30.43 -24.59 35.89
N LYS A 432 29.85 -24.89 37.06
CA LYS A 432 30.41 -24.55 38.37
C LYS A 432 31.52 -25.56 38.71
N GLY A 433 32.75 -25.12 38.99
CA GLY A 433 33.82 -26.00 39.46
C GLY A 433 35.23 -25.69 38.93
N THR A 434 36.10 -26.69 39.00
CA THR A 434 37.51 -26.66 38.59
C THR A 434 37.69 -26.93 37.09
N ASN A 435 38.90 -26.67 36.55
CA ASN A 435 39.26 -26.99 35.17
C ASN A 435 38.95 -28.46 34.77
N THR A 436 38.91 -29.39 35.73
CA THR A 436 38.55 -30.79 35.48
C THR A 436 37.07 -30.97 35.15
N ALA A 437 36.17 -30.18 35.74
CA ALA A 437 34.74 -30.19 35.41
C ALA A 437 34.50 -29.70 33.98
N ILE A 438 35.20 -28.64 33.56
CA ILE A 438 35.15 -28.12 32.18
C ILE A 438 35.66 -29.18 31.20
N ARG A 439 36.81 -29.80 31.46
CA ARG A 439 37.34 -30.88 30.61
C ARG A 439 36.41 -32.09 30.51
N ARG A 440 35.70 -32.42 31.59
CA ARG A 440 34.67 -33.47 31.56
C ARG A 440 33.52 -33.09 30.64
N GLU A 441 33.08 -31.84 30.67
CA GLU A 441 32.03 -31.35 29.76
C GLU A 441 32.51 -31.38 28.30
N LEU A 442 33.74 -30.94 28.02
CA LEU A 442 34.33 -31.00 26.67
C LEU A 442 34.40 -32.42 26.10
N ARG A 443 34.59 -33.45 26.95
CA ARG A 443 34.58 -34.86 26.52
C ARG A 443 33.19 -35.38 26.18
N ASN A 444 32.16 -34.75 26.72
CA ASN A 444 30.78 -35.19 26.63
C ASN A 444 29.92 -34.21 25.82
N LEU A 445 30.47 -33.46 24.87
CA LEU A 445 29.69 -32.48 24.10
C LEU A 445 28.55 -33.16 23.29
N PRO A 446 27.37 -32.53 23.19
CA PRO A 446 26.24 -33.04 22.40
C PRO A 446 26.55 -32.98 20.91
N THR A 447 26.06 -33.95 20.13
CA THR A 447 26.40 -34.09 18.70
C THR A 447 25.45 -33.36 17.75
N THR A 448 24.25 -32.98 18.22
CA THR A 448 23.19 -32.33 17.44
C THR A 448 22.55 -31.19 18.24
N LEU A 449 21.90 -30.22 17.58
CA LEU A 449 21.13 -29.17 18.28
C LEU A 449 19.99 -29.73 19.12
N ASP A 450 19.30 -30.77 18.65
CA ASP A 450 18.26 -31.41 19.43
C ASP A 450 18.81 -31.91 20.76
N ASN A 451 20.00 -32.54 20.77
CA ASN A 451 20.64 -32.99 22.00
C ASN A 451 21.15 -31.83 22.87
N VAL A 452 21.45 -30.68 22.28
CA VAL A 452 21.73 -29.45 23.04
C VAL A 452 20.48 -29.02 23.79
N TYR A 453 19.35 -28.92 23.08
CA TYR A 453 18.08 -28.51 23.68
C TYR A 453 17.58 -29.53 24.69
N ASP A 454 17.69 -30.83 24.42
CA ASP A 454 17.40 -31.91 25.37
C ASP A 454 18.12 -31.67 26.70
N ARG A 455 19.43 -31.39 26.66
CA ARG A 455 20.24 -31.14 27.87
C ARG A 455 19.85 -29.87 28.60
N ILE A 456 19.57 -28.79 27.88
CA ILE A 456 19.15 -27.53 28.51
C ILE A 456 17.82 -27.76 29.24
N PHE A 457 16.83 -28.34 28.56
CA PHE A 457 15.53 -28.63 29.19
C PHE A 457 15.62 -29.66 30.33
N GLN A 458 16.52 -30.65 30.26
CA GLN A 458 16.79 -31.59 31.36
C GLN A 458 17.50 -30.95 32.55
N SER A 459 18.22 -29.86 32.33
CA SER A 459 18.93 -29.15 33.41
C SER A 459 18.04 -28.18 34.19
N ILE A 460 16.82 -27.92 33.71
CA ILE A 460 15.83 -27.10 34.41
C ILE A 460 15.30 -27.90 35.61
N PRO A 461 15.31 -27.34 36.83
CA PRO A 461 14.71 -27.99 38.00
C PRO A 461 13.22 -28.30 37.78
N GLU A 462 12.73 -29.38 38.38
CA GLU A 462 11.35 -29.85 38.19
C GLU A 462 10.33 -28.79 38.63
N GLU A 463 10.61 -28.09 39.72
CA GLU A 463 9.83 -26.97 40.24
C GLU A 463 9.75 -25.75 39.31
N ASP A 464 10.73 -25.59 38.40
CA ASP A 464 10.82 -24.46 37.48
C ASP A 464 10.30 -24.82 36.07
N ALA A 465 10.07 -26.11 35.79
CA ALA A 465 9.76 -26.60 34.45
C ALA A 465 8.45 -26.00 33.90
N VAL A 466 7.41 -25.87 34.75
CA VAL A 466 6.10 -25.32 34.37
C VAL A 466 6.24 -23.85 33.97
N VAL A 467 7.04 -23.08 34.71
CA VAL A 467 7.32 -21.66 34.46
C VAL A 467 8.07 -21.48 33.13
N VAL A 468 9.11 -22.27 32.89
CA VAL A 468 9.84 -22.19 31.61
C VAL A 468 8.94 -22.61 30.45
N ARG A 469 8.12 -23.66 30.61
CA ARG A 469 7.17 -24.09 29.58
C ARG A 469 6.18 -22.98 29.24
N SER A 470 5.60 -22.33 30.26
CA SER A 470 4.70 -21.19 30.09
C SER A 470 5.40 -20.04 29.35
N ALA A 471 6.63 -19.68 29.75
CA ALA A 471 7.39 -18.63 29.10
C ALA A 471 7.61 -18.91 27.59
N MET A 472 7.96 -20.15 27.23
CA MET A 472 8.14 -20.53 25.81
C MET A 472 6.83 -20.41 25.01
N ARG A 473 5.69 -20.76 25.62
CA ARG A 473 4.37 -20.61 24.98
C ARG A 473 4.02 -19.15 24.77
N TRP A 474 4.23 -18.30 25.77
CA TRP A 474 3.95 -16.86 25.69
C TRP A 474 4.85 -16.14 24.69
N ILE A 475 6.14 -16.45 24.64
CA ILE A 475 7.04 -15.92 23.61
C ILE A 475 6.54 -16.33 22.21
N CYS A 476 6.17 -17.60 22.02
CA CYS A 476 5.62 -18.08 20.75
C CYS A 476 4.29 -17.42 20.40
N PHE A 477 3.40 -17.23 21.38
CA PHE A 477 2.11 -16.59 21.20
C PHE A 477 2.28 -15.13 20.75
N ASN A 478 3.09 -14.35 21.47
CA ASN A 478 3.36 -12.96 21.15
C ASN A 478 4.01 -12.80 19.77
N GLN A 479 4.91 -13.72 19.40
CA GLN A 479 5.52 -13.77 18.08
C GLN A 479 4.50 -13.94 16.95
N LYS A 480 3.42 -14.69 17.18
CA LYS A 480 2.36 -14.89 16.18
C LYS A 480 1.41 -13.71 16.09
N LEU A 481 1.14 -13.03 17.21
CA LEU A 481 0.12 -11.99 17.28
C LEU A 481 0.66 -10.58 16.99
N PHE A 482 1.83 -10.26 17.56
CA PHE A 482 2.37 -8.89 17.60
C PHE A 482 3.76 -8.76 16.97
N SER A 483 4.75 -9.29 17.67
CA SER A 483 6.17 -8.94 17.51
C SER A 483 7.04 -10.12 17.91
N PRO A 484 8.21 -10.32 17.26
CA PRO A 484 9.20 -11.30 17.68
C PRO A 484 9.64 -11.18 19.14
N THR A 485 9.43 -10.02 19.77
CA THR A 485 9.84 -9.75 21.15
C THR A 485 8.65 -9.38 22.04
N ILE A 486 8.71 -9.80 23.30
CA ILE A 486 7.73 -9.48 24.35
C ILE A 486 8.44 -8.70 25.48
N PRO A 487 7.87 -7.61 26.02
CA PRO A 487 8.45 -6.93 27.19
C PRO A 487 8.63 -7.91 28.36
N SER A 488 9.76 -7.82 29.07
CA SER A 488 10.11 -8.79 30.12
C SER A 488 9.10 -8.81 31.26
N LEU A 489 8.61 -7.65 31.71
CA LEU A 489 7.59 -7.55 32.76
C LEU A 489 6.26 -8.16 32.32
N THR A 490 5.86 -7.94 31.06
CA THR A 490 4.66 -8.54 30.49
C THR A 490 4.78 -10.06 30.44
N LEU A 491 5.92 -10.59 30.00
CA LEU A 491 6.17 -12.03 29.99
C LEU A 491 6.09 -12.63 31.40
N LEU A 492 6.72 -11.99 32.39
CA LEU A 492 6.70 -12.48 33.77
C LEU A 492 5.27 -12.49 34.35
N GLY A 493 4.51 -11.42 34.14
CA GLY A 493 3.10 -11.37 34.56
C GLY A 493 2.24 -12.41 33.85
N ALA A 494 2.49 -12.67 32.57
CA ALA A 494 1.78 -13.68 31.80
C ALA A 494 2.04 -15.10 32.31
N VAL A 495 3.31 -15.39 32.62
CA VAL A 495 3.72 -16.67 33.20
C VAL A 495 3.17 -16.85 34.60
N GLU A 496 3.18 -15.80 35.43
CA GLU A 496 2.60 -15.86 36.78
C GLU A 496 1.11 -16.22 36.73
N ASN A 497 0.33 -15.62 35.82
CA ASN A 497 -1.10 -15.91 35.68
C ASN A 497 -1.38 -17.31 35.09
N ASP A 498 -0.60 -17.76 34.11
CA ASP A 498 -0.74 -19.10 33.50
C ASP A 498 -0.40 -20.22 34.50
N VAL A 499 0.59 -20.00 35.37
CA VAL A 499 1.04 -21.02 36.34
C VAL A 499 0.29 -20.97 37.67
N SER A 500 -0.36 -19.85 38.03
CA SER A 500 -1.09 -19.71 39.31
C SER A 500 -2.24 -20.71 39.51
N GLY A 501 -2.77 -21.30 38.43
CA GLY A 501 -3.77 -22.38 38.50
C GLY A 501 -3.19 -23.77 38.79
N ASP A 502 -1.89 -23.96 38.57
CA ASP A 502 -1.16 -25.21 38.83
C ASP A 502 -0.48 -25.12 40.20
N TYR A 503 -1.03 -25.82 41.21
CA TYR A 503 -0.54 -25.90 42.60
C TYR A 503 0.91 -26.44 42.77
N THR A 504 1.70 -26.55 41.70
CA THR A 504 3.04 -27.14 41.67
C THR A 504 4.20 -26.14 41.73
N CYS A 505 3.96 -24.83 41.66
CA CYS A 505 5.05 -23.85 41.73
C CYS A 505 5.51 -23.66 43.19
N ALA A 506 6.52 -24.43 43.61
CA ALA A 506 6.98 -24.57 44.99
C ALA A 506 7.89 -23.45 45.53
N ARG A 507 8.13 -22.36 44.76
CA ARG A 507 9.00 -21.26 45.22
C ARG A 507 8.21 -20.21 46.01
N GLU A 508 8.74 -19.85 47.18
CA GLU A 508 8.20 -18.78 48.06
C GLU A 508 8.51 -17.35 47.56
N TYR A 509 9.18 -17.21 46.40
CA TYR A 509 9.61 -15.92 45.84
C TYR A 509 9.27 -15.78 44.36
N GLN A 510 9.06 -14.54 43.90
CA GLN A 510 8.71 -14.20 42.52
C GLN A 510 9.86 -14.47 41.55
N TYR A 511 9.50 -14.88 40.32
CA TYR A 511 10.44 -15.03 39.22
C TYR A 511 10.79 -13.66 38.65
N ASP A 512 12.09 -13.43 38.41
CA ASP A 512 12.57 -12.29 37.66
C ASP A 512 13.18 -12.73 36.31
N ILE A 513 13.53 -11.73 35.49
CA ILE A 513 14.08 -11.97 34.16
C ILE A 513 15.48 -12.59 34.20
N ASP A 514 16.25 -12.33 35.26
CA ASP A 514 17.60 -12.86 35.42
C ASP A 514 17.58 -14.34 35.72
N LEU A 515 16.67 -14.78 36.59
CA LEU A 515 16.39 -16.18 36.87
C LEU A 515 15.87 -16.88 35.62
N LEU A 516 14.91 -16.30 34.89
CA LEU A 516 14.42 -16.89 33.64
C LEU A 516 15.54 -17.06 32.61
N ARG A 517 16.48 -16.10 32.53
CA ARG A 517 17.68 -16.17 31.70
C ARG A 517 18.69 -17.21 32.20
N GLU A 518 18.80 -17.42 33.51
CA GLU A 518 19.60 -18.50 34.11
C GLU A 518 19.00 -19.88 33.81
N LEU A 519 17.68 -20.03 33.81
CA LEU A 519 17.01 -21.30 33.52
C LEU A 519 17.03 -21.63 32.02
N CYS A 520 16.65 -20.67 31.17
CA CYS A 520 16.48 -20.89 29.73
C CYS A 520 17.81 -20.84 28.96
N GLY A 521 18.78 -20.11 29.49
CA GLY A 521 20.05 -19.85 28.84
C GLY A 521 19.97 -19.47 27.38
N CYS A 522 20.73 -20.15 26.52
CA CYS A 522 20.75 -19.86 25.09
C CYS A 522 19.44 -20.14 24.33
N LEU A 523 18.35 -20.58 24.99
CA LEU A 523 17.03 -20.72 24.37
C LEU A 523 16.36 -19.36 24.10
N ILE A 524 16.62 -18.35 24.94
CA ILE A 524 16.04 -17.01 24.83
C ILE A 524 17.12 -15.95 24.71
N THR A 525 16.75 -14.78 24.20
CA THR A 525 17.59 -13.57 24.22
C THR A 525 16.81 -12.46 24.89
N VAL A 526 17.52 -11.67 25.72
CA VAL A 526 17.00 -10.48 26.37
C VAL A 526 17.76 -9.29 25.81
N GLU A 527 17.06 -8.36 25.18
CA GLU A 527 17.61 -7.18 24.52
C GLU A 527 17.03 -5.91 25.15
N LEU A 528 17.84 -4.85 25.26
CA LEU A 528 17.34 -3.52 25.64
C LEU A 528 16.83 -2.82 24.38
N GLN A 529 15.58 -2.36 24.42
CA GLN A 529 14.97 -1.56 23.37
C GLN A 529 14.72 -0.15 23.91
N THR A 530 14.97 0.87 23.07
CA THR A 530 14.72 2.26 23.43
C THR A 530 13.25 2.56 23.23
N ILE A 531 12.58 2.88 24.33
CA ILE A 531 11.15 3.19 24.38
C ILE A 531 10.96 4.69 24.55
N ARG A 532 9.82 5.26 24.14
CA ARG A 532 9.45 6.62 24.59
C ARG A 532 8.62 6.50 25.86
N LYS A 533 9.01 7.17 26.94
CA LYS A 533 8.23 7.24 28.19
C LYS A 533 7.03 8.19 28.06
N LEU A 534 6.10 8.14 29.02
CA LEU A 534 4.90 8.99 29.10
C LEU A 534 5.21 10.50 29.14
N ASP A 535 6.39 10.89 29.60
CA ASP A 535 6.88 12.27 29.61
C ASP A 535 7.59 12.67 28.29
N GLY A 536 7.52 11.81 27.27
CA GLY A 536 8.17 12.00 25.98
C GLY A 536 9.68 11.72 25.97
N GLN A 537 10.28 11.39 27.12
CA GLN A 537 11.72 11.12 27.22
C GLN A 537 12.05 9.70 26.73
N PRO A 538 13.24 9.48 26.14
CA PRO A 538 13.71 8.14 25.85
C PRO A 538 13.91 7.35 27.16
N GLY A 539 13.36 6.15 27.20
CA GLY A 539 13.59 5.13 28.21
C GLY A 539 14.17 3.88 27.58
N GLU A 540 14.53 2.91 28.41
CA GLU A 540 14.95 1.59 27.96
C GLU A 540 14.09 0.53 28.64
N GLN A 541 13.67 -0.48 27.88
CA GLN A 541 12.95 -1.63 28.39
C GLN A 541 13.58 -2.91 27.89
N GLN A 542 13.58 -3.94 28.74
CA GLN A 542 14.06 -5.26 28.35
C GLN A 542 12.96 -6.03 27.62
N HIS A 543 13.33 -6.61 26.48
CA HIS A 543 12.46 -7.43 25.64
C HIS A 543 13.04 -8.83 25.49
N VAL A 544 12.17 -9.83 25.51
CA VAL A 544 12.51 -11.25 25.45
C VAL A 544 12.05 -11.85 24.13
N SER A 545 12.86 -12.70 23.53
CA SER A 545 12.52 -13.46 22.33
C SER A 545 13.19 -14.83 22.34
N PHE A 546 12.76 -15.73 21.44
CA PHE A 546 13.56 -16.91 21.16
C PHE A 546 14.92 -16.49 20.60
N ALA A 547 15.99 -17.09 21.13
CA ALA A 547 17.34 -16.78 20.69
C ALA A 547 17.62 -17.22 19.25
N HIS A 548 16.85 -18.21 18.76
CA HIS A 548 16.89 -18.66 17.37
C HIS A 548 15.63 -19.47 17.07
N TYR A 549 15.13 -19.39 15.84
CA TYR A 549 13.89 -20.07 15.43
C TYR A 549 13.96 -21.61 15.55
N THR A 550 15.17 -22.21 15.56
CA THR A 550 15.37 -23.65 15.81
C THR A 550 14.87 -24.09 17.19
N VAL A 551 14.76 -23.18 18.16
CA VAL A 551 14.14 -23.46 19.46
C VAL A 551 12.65 -23.74 19.28
N LEU A 552 11.96 -22.89 18.50
CA LEU A 552 10.55 -23.10 18.18
C LEU A 552 10.32 -24.35 17.32
N GLU A 553 11.23 -24.64 16.39
CA GLU A 553 11.18 -25.89 15.60
C GLU A 553 11.31 -27.13 16.49
N TYR A 554 12.22 -27.11 17.47
CA TYR A 554 12.38 -28.17 18.45
C TYR A 554 11.12 -28.34 19.31
N LEU A 555 10.57 -27.24 19.84
CA LEU A 555 9.37 -27.24 20.69
C LEU A 555 8.11 -27.70 19.94
N ALA A 556 8.00 -27.38 18.65
CA ALA A 556 6.88 -27.77 17.80
C ALA A 556 7.12 -29.08 17.02
N SER A 557 8.23 -29.78 17.29
CA SER A 557 8.61 -30.96 16.52
C SER A 557 7.61 -32.10 16.75
N PRO A 558 7.03 -32.70 15.69
CA PRO A 558 6.13 -33.85 15.80
C PRO A 558 6.88 -35.15 16.18
N ARG A 559 8.21 -35.11 16.33
CA ARG A 559 9.04 -36.22 16.82
C ARG A 559 8.81 -36.41 18.33
N ARG A 560 7.61 -36.90 18.70
CA ARG A 560 7.10 -37.14 20.06
C ARG A 560 7.91 -38.12 20.94
N TYR A 561 9.10 -38.54 20.50
CA TYR A 561 9.96 -39.55 21.13
C TYR A 561 11.28 -38.98 21.69
N GLN A 562 11.37 -37.68 21.93
CA GLN A 562 12.46 -37.08 22.70
C GLN A 562 12.16 -37.14 24.21
N PRO A 563 13.18 -37.21 25.08
CA PRO A 563 13.03 -37.37 26.53
C PRO A 563 12.25 -36.24 27.23
N ASN A 564 12.00 -35.10 26.58
CA ASN A 564 11.38 -33.91 27.17
C ASN A 564 10.01 -33.55 26.55
N ARG A 565 9.12 -34.53 26.41
CA ARG A 565 7.75 -34.34 25.88
C ARG A 565 6.96 -33.24 26.61
N PHE A 566 7.29 -32.96 27.86
CA PHE A 566 6.65 -31.90 28.63
C PHE A 566 6.78 -30.51 27.97
N PHE A 567 7.95 -30.16 27.43
CA PHE A 567 8.16 -28.85 26.82
C PHE A 567 7.61 -28.75 25.40
N ALA A 568 7.35 -29.87 24.74
CA ALA A 568 6.74 -29.88 23.41
C ALA A 568 5.30 -29.31 23.47
N PHE A 569 4.91 -28.58 22.42
CA PHE A 569 3.54 -28.11 22.28
C PHE A 569 3.05 -28.16 20.84
N ASP A 570 1.77 -28.51 20.69
CA ASP A 570 1.04 -28.35 19.45
C ASP A 570 0.75 -26.85 19.24
N LYS A 571 1.05 -26.35 18.03
CA LYS A 571 0.98 -24.91 17.73
C LYS A 571 -0.44 -24.37 17.77
N ASP A 572 -1.43 -25.18 17.45
CA ASP A 572 -2.83 -24.75 17.37
C ASP A 572 -3.51 -24.89 18.74
N GLU A 573 -3.22 -25.99 19.46
CA GLU A 573 -3.65 -26.15 20.86
C GLU A 573 -3.09 -25.03 21.74
N MET A 574 -1.79 -24.71 21.58
CA MET A 574 -1.17 -23.60 22.31
C MET A 574 -1.84 -22.27 22.01
N LEU A 575 -2.20 -22.02 20.74
CA LEU A 575 -2.87 -20.78 20.35
C LEU A 575 -4.23 -20.65 21.00
N VAL A 576 -5.02 -21.74 21.02
CA VAL A 576 -6.32 -21.76 21.67
C VAL A 576 -6.18 -21.49 23.17
N ASN A 577 -5.29 -22.19 23.86
CA ASN A 577 -5.16 -22.06 25.32
C ASN A 577 -4.71 -20.64 25.74
N GLN A 578 -3.76 -20.05 25.01
CA GLN A 578 -3.29 -18.69 25.31
C GLN A 578 -4.33 -17.64 24.90
N ALA A 579 -5.06 -17.83 23.80
CA ALA A 579 -6.17 -16.96 23.44
C ALA A 579 -7.29 -17.00 24.48
N GLU A 580 -7.61 -18.18 25.03
CA GLU A 580 -8.59 -18.36 26.09
C GLU A 580 -8.19 -17.58 27.35
N LEU A 581 -6.96 -17.77 27.85
CA LEU A 581 -6.44 -17.04 29.00
C LEU A 581 -6.43 -15.52 28.79
N ILE A 582 -6.05 -15.06 27.59
CA ILE A 582 -6.10 -13.64 27.23
C ILE A 582 -7.53 -13.09 27.31
N LEU A 583 -8.49 -13.81 26.72
CA LEU A 583 -9.87 -13.35 26.69
C LEU A 583 -10.50 -13.36 28.09
N GLU A 584 -10.18 -14.34 28.93
CA GLU A 584 -10.58 -14.37 30.33
C GLU A 584 -9.97 -13.21 31.12
N GLN A 585 -8.66 -12.98 30.99
CA GLN A 585 -7.97 -11.92 31.71
C GLN A 585 -8.35 -10.52 31.22
N ALA A 586 -8.71 -10.38 29.94
CA ALA A 586 -9.24 -9.14 29.39
C ALA A 586 -10.58 -8.73 30.03
N GLN A 587 -11.35 -9.65 30.64
CA GLN A 587 -12.59 -9.30 31.36
C GLN A 587 -12.34 -8.55 32.68
N PHE A 588 -11.12 -8.65 33.23
CA PHE A 588 -10.73 -7.91 34.45
C PHE A 588 -10.15 -6.52 34.14
N PHE A 589 -10.13 -6.14 32.87
CA PHE A 589 -9.66 -4.84 32.43
C PHE A 589 -10.49 -3.69 33.04
N SER A 590 -9.80 -2.63 33.49
CA SER A 590 -10.42 -1.40 33.97
C SER A 590 -10.09 -0.22 33.05
N ILE A 591 -11.09 0.61 32.74
CA ILE A 591 -10.89 1.85 31.95
C ILE A 591 -9.90 2.80 32.65
N ALA A 592 -9.80 2.76 33.99
CA ALA A 592 -8.81 3.54 34.72
C ALA A 592 -7.36 3.16 34.33
N ASP A 593 -7.11 1.88 34.04
CA ASP A 593 -5.81 1.39 33.56
C ASP A 593 -5.53 1.84 32.12
N ALA A 594 -6.59 2.18 31.35
CA ALA A 594 -6.51 2.78 30.02
C ALA A 594 -6.16 4.27 30.03
N GLY A 595 -6.17 4.94 31.19
CA GLY A 595 -5.88 6.37 31.32
C GLY A 595 -4.47 6.79 30.87
N HIS A 596 -3.60 5.82 30.55
CA HIS A 596 -2.24 6.00 30.07
C HIS A 596 -2.09 6.04 28.54
N PHE A 597 -3.17 5.81 27.77
CA PHE A 597 -3.14 5.89 26.32
C PHE A 597 -3.79 7.21 25.89
N THR A 598 -2.98 8.19 25.46
CA THR A 598 -3.49 9.45 24.90
C THR A 598 -3.50 9.40 23.38
N ASN A 599 -4.27 10.30 22.76
CA ASN A 599 -4.43 10.36 21.31
C ASN A 599 -3.14 10.63 20.53
N GLN A 600 -2.09 11.13 21.19
CA GLN A 600 -0.78 11.42 20.60
C GLN A 600 0.22 10.25 20.70
N ASP A 601 -0.15 9.16 21.39
CA ASP A 601 0.73 8.03 21.70
C ASP A 601 0.57 6.83 20.75
N VAL A 602 -0.25 7.00 19.71
CA VAL A 602 -0.86 5.86 19.00
C VAL A 602 -0.15 5.49 17.70
N ASP A 603 1.06 6.03 17.48
CA ASP A 603 2.03 5.56 16.49
C ASP A 603 2.41 4.09 16.79
N GLY A 604 1.88 3.14 16.01
CA GLY A 604 1.86 1.67 16.17
C GLY A 604 3.18 0.91 16.46
N ARG A 605 4.25 1.60 16.88
CA ARG A 605 5.47 1.02 17.46
C ARG A 605 5.52 0.99 18.99
N GLN A 606 4.52 1.49 19.72
CA GLN A 606 4.65 1.71 21.18
C GLN A 606 3.87 0.75 22.09
N TYR A 607 3.77 -0.53 21.70
CA TYR A 607 3.37 -1.65 22.59
C TYR A 607 4.36 -1.89 23.75
N GLU A 608 5.48 -1.18 23.76
CA GLU A 608 6.50 -1.15 24.82
C GLU A 608 5.99 -0.48 26.13
N ARG A 609 4.76 0.04 26.12
CA ARG A 609 4.17 0.85 27.21
C ARG A 609 3.12 0.14 28.06
N VAL A 610 2.85 -1.15 27.84
CA VAL A 610 1.79 -1.82 28.60
C VAL A 610 2.12 -1.83 30.11
N PRO A 611 1.31 -1.16 30.96
CA PRO A 611 1.64 -0.96 32.37
C PRO A 611 1.40 -2.21 33.23
N ASN A 612 0.48 -3.09 32.81
CA ASN A 612 0.11 -4.30 33.56
C ASN A 612 -0.42 -5.40 32.63
N PHE A 613 -0.50 -6.64 33.16
CA PHE A 613 -0.91 -7.81 32.39
C PHE A 613 -2.37 -7.75 31.88
N PRO A 614 -3.39 -7.28 32.64
CA PRO A 614 -4.75 -7.11 32.12
C PRO A 614 -4.82 -6.18 30.90
N THR A 615 -4.05 -5.10 30.87
CA THR A 615 -3.96 -4.19 29.71
C THR A 615 -3.33 -4.89 28.50
N TYR A 616 -2.30 -5.72 28.72
CA TYR A 616 -1.72 -6.54 27.65
C TYR A 616 -2.77 -7.50 27.07
N CYS A 617 -3.55 -8.15 27.94
CA CYS A 617 -4.60 -9.07 27.53
C CYS A 617 -5.71 -8.36 26.74
N ALA A 618 -6.17 -7.20 27.20
CA ALA A 618 -7.16 -6.40 26.49
C ALA A 618 -6.68 -6.03 25.08
N LEU A 619 -5.44 -5.53 24.95
CA LEU A 619 -4.83 -5.21 23.64
C LEU A 619 -4.67 -6.45 22.75
N SER A 620 -4.25 -7.58 23.34
CA SER A 620 -4.10 -8.85 22.63
C SER A 620 -5.43 -9.38 22.12
N ALA A 621 -6.50 -9.24 22.91
CA ALA A 621 -7.85 -9.61 22.50
C ALA A 621 -8.31 -8.79 21.29
N LEU A 622 -8.06 -7.47 21.26
CA LEU A 622 -8.38 -6.63 20.11
C LEU A 622 -7.63 -7.06 18.84
N MET A 623 -6.33 -7.36 18.96
CA MET A 623 -5.54 -7.84 17.82
C MET A 623 -5.96 -9.24 17.34
N LEU A 624 -6.36 -10.12 18.25
CA LEU A 624 -6.91 -11.43 17.88
C LEU A 624 -8.21 -11.26 17.08
N ILE A 625 -9.07 -10.31 17.45
CA ILE A 625 -10.31 -10.03 16.74
C ILE A 625 -10.03 -9.47 15.34
N ASP A 626 -9.15 -8.47 15.24
CA ASP A 626 -8.79 -7.82 13.97
C ASP A 626 -8.12 -8.79 12.98
N ARG A 627 -7.15 -9.58 13.44
CA ARG A 627 -6.33 -10.42 12.56
C ARG A 627 -6.83 -11.86 12.41
N HIS A 628 -7.62 -12.34 13.37
CA HIS A 628 -7.97 -13.76 13.50
C HIS A 628 -9.47 -14.00 13.76
N ASP A 629 -10.35 -13.11 13.28
CA ASP A 629 -11.81 -13.22 13.35
C ASP A 629 -12.34 -14.64 13.02
N SER A 630 -11.90 -15.21 11.90
CA SER A 630 -12.33 -16.56 11.47
C SER A 630 -11.90 -17.66 12.46
N PHE A 631 -10.67 -17.60 12.97
CA PHE A 631 -10.16 -18.57 13.94
C PHE A 631 -10.93 -18.51 15.26
N LEU A 632 -11.24 -17.30 15.74
CA LEU A 632 -12.03 -17.11 16.96
C LEU A 632 -13.47 -17.62 16.76
N ALA A 633 -14.11 -17.27 15.65
CA ALA A 633 -15.49 -17.65 15.36
C ALA A 633 -15.68 -19.17 15.17
N GLU A 634 -14.68 -19.88 14.63
CA GLU A 634 -14.70 -21.35 14.51
C GLU A 634 -14.64 -22.07 15.87
N LYS A 635 -14.08 -21.43 16.90
CA LYS A 635 -13.93 -22.00 18.24
C LYS A 635 -14.98 -21.44 19.17
N HIS A 636 -16.05 -22.20 19.39
CA HIS A 636 -17.20 -21.76 20.17
C HIS A 636 -16.85 -21.25 21.58
N SER A 637 -15.85 -21.81 22.28
CA SER A 637 -15.40 -21.31 23.59
C SER A 637 -14.82 -19.90 23.49
N LEU A 638 -13.89 -19.68 22.56
CA LEU A 638 -13.26 -18.38 22.32
C LEU A 638 -14.27 -17.33 21.86
N ALA A 639 -15.13 -17.67 20.89
CA ALA A 639 -16.18 -16.78 20.43
C ALA A 639 -17.15 -16.40 21.55
N SER A 640 -17.48 -17.35 22.45
CA SER A 640 -18.29 -17.08 23.64
C SER A 640 -17.59 -16.14 24.63
N LEU A 641 -16.28 -16.26 24.82
CA LEU A 641 -15.53 -15.34 25.70
C LEU A 641 -15.44 -13.93 25.14
N VAL A 642 -15.29 -13.78 23.81
CA VAL A 642 -15.28 -12.47 23.14
C VAL A 642 -16.59 -11.71 23.32
N ILE A 643 -17.72 -12.42 23.28
CA ILE A 643 -19.05 -11.82 23.42
C ILE A 643 -19.57 -11.82 24.87
N SER A 644 -18.79 -12.35 25.81
CA SER A 644 -19.17 -12.42 27.23
C SER A 644 -19.00 -11.06 27.87
N PHE A 645 -20.07 -10.53 28.46
CA PHE A 645 -20.06 -9.24 29.15
C PHE A 645 -20.72 -9.35 30.52
N GLU A 646 -20.23 -8.53 31.46
CA GLU A 646 -20.93 -8.26 32.70
C GLU A 646 -21.56 -6.86 32.60
N PRO A 647 -22.90 -6.71 32.78
CA PRO A 647 -23.59 -5.44 32.58
C PRO A 647 -23.04 -4.27 33.41
N GLU A 648 -22.42 -4.56 34.55
CA GLU A 648 -21.90 -3.57 35.50
C GLU A 648 -20.41 -3.21 35.27
N LYS A 649 -19.72 -3.90 34.35
CA LYS A 649 -18.29 -3.68 34.05
C LYS A 649 -18.09 -3.12 32.65
N ALA A 650 -16.98 -2.40 32.47
CA ALA A 650 -16.50 -2.02 31.15
C ALA A 650 -16.03 -3.27 30.40
N HIS A 651 -16.39 -3.40 29.14
CA HIS A 651 -15.88 -4.47 28.28
C HIS A 651 -14.54 -4.04 27.68
N PHE A 652 -13.59 -4.96 27.46
CA PHE A 652 -12.31 -4.64 26.82
C PHE A 652 -12.47 -4.15 25.37
N LEU A 653 -13.64 -4.31 24.76
CA LEU A 653 -13.95 -3.71 23.46
C LEU A 653 -14.28 -2.22 23.57
N ASP A 654 -14.64 -1.71 24.76
CA ASP A 654 -14.98 -0.29 24.97
C ASP A 654 -13.76 0.63 24.79
N ILE A 655 -12.54 0.08 24.81
CA ILE A 655 -11.30 0.81 24.49
C ILE A 655 -10.98 0.86 22.99
N LEU A 656 -11.71 0.14 22.12
CA LEU A 656 -11.48 0.19 20.66
C LEU A 656 -11.44 1.63 20.14
N HIS A 657 -12.27 2.50 20.70
CA HIS A 657 -12.30 3.93 20.38
C HIS A 657 -11.02 4.65 20.81
N ARG A 658 -10.51 4.41 22.03
CA ARG A 658 -9.22 4.98 22.47
C ARG A 658 -8.02 4.47 21.67
N PHE A 659 -8.21 3.36 20.96
CA PHE A 659 -7.21 2.68 20.18
C PHE A 659 -7.46 2.75 18.67
N ALA A 660 -8.50 3.45 18.22
CA ALA A 660 -8.74 3.70 16.81
C ALA A 660 -7.57 4.49 16.18
N GLY A 661 -6.76 5.15 17.01
CA GLY A 661 -5.47 5.73 16.65
C GLY A 661 -4.32 4.74 16.42
N PHE A 662 -4.42 3.42 16.69
CA PHE A 662 -3.30 2.44 16.45
C PHE A 662 -2.92 2.31 14.97
N LYS A 663 -3.61 3.04 14.10
CA LYS A 663 -3.37 3.16 12.67
C LYS A 663 -2.61 4.42 12.26
N ASP A 664 -2.23 5.27 13.19
CA ASP A 664 -1.06 6.13 12.97
C ASP A 664 0.13 5.24 13.36
N GLU A 665 0.93 4.77 12.42
CA GLU A 665 2.28 5.28 12.32
C GLU A 665 2.54 6.04 11.05
N ASP A 666 1.44 6.36 10.38
CA ASP A 666 1.45 6.86 9.04
C ASP A 666 0.02 7.38 8.72
N PRO A 667 -0.15 8.62 8.29
CA PRO A 667 -1.47 9.19 7.99
C PRO A 667 -2.18 8.49 6.82
N THR A 668 -1.59 7.45 6.25
CA THR A 668 -2.04 6.87 5.00
C THR A 668 -2.42 5.40 5.10
N THR A 669 -2.71 4.84 6.30
CA THR A 669 -3.52 3.61 6.35
C THR A 669 -4.93 4.09 6.27
N PHE A 670 -5.29 4.55 5.08
CA PHE A 670 -6.55 4.13 4.53
C PHE A 670 -6.49 2.62 4.46
N ILE A 671 -6.82 1.99 5.57
CA ILE A 671 -7.31 0.64 5.52
C ILE A 671 -8.53 0.74 4.60
N TYR A 672 -8.40 0.26 3.37
CA TYR A 672 -9.53 -0.12 2.53
C TYR A 672 -10.28 -1.32 3.14
N GLY A 673 -10.45 -1.31 4.45
CA GLY A 673 -10.91 -2.41 5.29
C GLY A 673 -11.92 -1.86 6.28
N THR A 674 -13.16 -2.15 5.92
CA THR A 674 -14.32 -2.35 6.78
C THR A 674 -14.92 -1.13 7.45
N THR A 675 -14.20 -0.11 7.94
CA THR A 675 -14.85 0.91 8.79
C THR A 675 -14.44 2.35 8.52
N PRO A 676 -15.38 3.31 8.61
CA PRO A 676 -15.08 4.73 8.62
C PRO A 676 -14.07 5.03 9.73
N THR A 677 -13.20 6.01 9.51
CA THR A 677 -12.20 6.49 10.48
C THR A 677 -12.87 7.19 11.65
N PHE A 678 -13.51 6.41 12.52
CA PHE A 678 -14.10 6.87 13.76
C PHE A 678 -13.01 6.89 14.82
N TYR A 679 -12.64 8.08 15.29
CA TYR A 679 -11.68 8.20 16.39
C TYR A 679 -12.34 7.85 17.72
N SER A 680 -13.59 8.27 17.91
CA SER A 680 -14.34 7.97 19.11
C SER A 680 -15.81 7.69 18.80
N VAL A 681 -16.39 6.70 19.48
CA VAL A 681 -17.83 6.53 19.56
C VAL A 681 -18.19 6.49 21.04
N THR A 682 -18.98 7.46 21.46
CA THR A 682 -19.51 7.55 22.81
C THR A 682 -21.01 7.30 22.79
N TRP A 683 -21.50 6.56 23.78
CA TRP A 683 -22.91 6.26 23.91
C TRP A 683 -23.60 7.37 24.70
N ASN A 684 -24.52 8.11 24.08
CA ASN A 684 -25.33 9.11 24.78
C ASN A 684 -26.28 8.44 25.79
N ALA A 685 -26.75 7.24 25.44
CA ALA A 685 -27.44 6.32 26.33
C ALA A 685 -26.85 4.92 26.12
N LEU A 686 -26.41 4.26 27.20
CA LEU A 686 -25.82 2.92 27.16
C LEU A 686 -26.88 1.90 26.70
N PRO A 687 -26.75 1.29 25.51
CA PRO A 687 -27.71 0.30 25.03
C PRO A 687 -27.38 -1.08 25.64
N ASP A 688 -28.20 -2.08 25.30
CA ASP A 688 -27.94 -3.47 25.64
C ASP A 688 -26.48 -3.85 25.27
N PRO A 689 -25.74 -4.53 26.14
CA PRO A 689 -24.34 -4.83 25.86
C PRO A 689 -24.11 -5.63 24.58
N GLN A 690 -25.07 -6.46 24.14
CA GLN A 690 -24.97 -7.17 22.85
C GLN A 690 -24.96 -6.20 21.67
N ILE A 691 -25.69 -5.08 21.76
CA ILE A 691 -25.68 -4.02 20.75
C ILE A 691 -24.32 -3.34 20.74
N ARG A 692 -23.76 -3.02 21.92
CA ARG A 692 -22.42 -2.40 22.04
C ARG A 692 -21.34 -3.28 21.42
N THR A 693 -21.32 -4.57 21.79
CA THR A 693 -20.39 -5.57 21.26
C THR A 693 -20.56 -5.73 19.75
N LEU A 694 -21.80 -5.78 19.23
CA LEU A 694 -22.03 -5.86 17.79
C LEU A 694 -21.45 -4.65 17.07
N VAL A 695 -21.74 -3.44 17.55
CA VAL A 695 -21.22 -2.21 16.93
C VAL A 695 -19.70 -2.23 16.93
N GLN A 696 -19.06 -2.60 18.03
CA GLN A 696 -17.60 -2.71 18.14
C GLN A 696 -16.98 -3.77 17.22
N LEU A 697 -17.57 -4.96 17.11
CA LEU A 697 -17.10 -6.01 16.20
C LEU A 697 -17.24 -5.62 14.73
N LEU A 698 -18.34 -4.96 14.39
CA LEU A 698 -18.50 -4.40 13.06
C LEU A 698 -17.48 -3.26 12.85
N LEU A 699 -17.22 -2.42 13.87
CA LEU A 699 -16.23 -1.34 13.82
C LEU A 699 -14.77 -1.84 13.68
N SER A 700 -14.49 -3.08 14.04
CA SER A 700 -13.20 -3.74 13.80
C SER A 700 -13.18 -4.59 12.52
N GLY A 701 -14.29 -4.71 11.79
CA GLY A 701 -14.39 -5.56 10.60
C GLY A 701 -14.51 -7.07 10.89
N ALA A 702 -14.77 -7.47 12.14
CA ALA A 702 -14.85 -8.86 12.58
C ALA A 702 -16.21 -9.51 12.24
N LEU A 703 -16.46 -9.71 10.94
CA LEU A 703 -17.76 -10.15 10.42
C LEU A 703 -18.18 -11.56 10.90
N LYS A 704 -17.25 -12.50 11.11
CA LYS A 704 -17.57 -13.87 11.54
C LYS A 704 -17.98 -13.89 13.02
N LEU A 705 -17.31 -13.14 13.88
CA LEU A 705 -17.72 -12.94 15.27
C LEU A 705 -19.05 -12.20 15.36
N SER A 706 -19.28 -11.16 14.54
CA SER A 706 -20.60 -10.52 14.44
C SER A 706 -21.70 -11.50 14.04
N HIS A 707 -21.40 -12.43 13.10
CA HIS A 707 -22.32 -13.49 12.71
C HIS A 707 -22.66 -14.41 13.90
N PHE A 708 -21.64 -14.86 14.62
CA PHE A 708 -21.80 -15.73 15.77
C PHE A 708 -22.65 -15.10 16.87
N LEU A 709 -22.43 -13.81 17.17
CA LEU A 709 -23.23 -13.05 18.13
C LEU A 709 -24.70 -13.00 17.70
N LEU A 710 -24.97 -12.60 16.46
CA LEU A 710 -26.34 -12.48 15.93
C LEU A 710 -27.08 -13.82 15.86
N GLN A 711 -26.39 -14.93 15.62
CA GLN A 711 -26.99 -16.27 15.65
C GLN A 711 -27.40 -16.73 17.06
N LYS A 712 -26.65 -16.33 18.09
CA LYS A 712 -26.94 -16.69 19.48
C LYS A 712 -27.97 -15.80 20.16
N SER A 713 -28.19 -14.62 19.60
CA SER A 713 -29.10 -13.61 20.14
C SER A 713 -30.32 -13.42 19.24
N ASN A 714 -31.25 -12.55 19.65
CA ASN A 714 -32.34 -12.13 18.78
C ASN A 714 -31.83 -11.06 17.80
N ALA A 715 -31.30 -11.49 16.66
CA ALA A 715 -30.74 -10.62 15.62
C ALA A 715 -31.69 -9.48 15.22
N ALA A 716 -32.99 -9.77 15.05
CA ALA A 716 -33.99 -8.76 14.69
C ALA A 716 -34.17 -7.71 15.78
N SER A 717 -34.10 -8.10 17.06
CA SER A 717 -34.15 -7.14 18.18
C SER A 717 -32.91 -6.27 18.25
N ILE A 718 -31.73 -6.83 18.00
CA ILE A 718 -30.45 -6.10 18.08
C ILE A 718 -30.31 -5.13 16.90
N LEU A 719 -30.56 -5.59 15.67
CA LEU A 719 -30.38 -4.79 14.46
C LEU A 719 -31.39 -3.64 14.35
N LYS A 720 -32.58 -3.78 14.96
CA LYS A 720 -33.63 -2.74 15.01
C LYS A 720 -33.54 -1.84 16.24
N ALA A 721 -32.62 -2.10 17.15
CA ALA A 721 -32.49 -1.31 18.36
C ALA A 721 -32.04 0.12 18.02
N ASP A 722 -32.69 1.09 18.66
CA ASP A 722 -32.37 2.50 18.55
C ASP A 722 -31.07 2.79 19.32
N ILE A 723 -30.06 3.31 18.63
CA ILE A 723 -28.75 3.64 19.17
C ILE A 723 -28.49 5.13 19.08
N HIS A 724 -27.98 5.69 20.19
CA HIS A 724 -27.71 7.11 20.32
C HIS A 724 -26.21 7.27 20.52
N LEU A 725 -25.52 7.71 19.47
CA LEU A 725 -24.07 7.82 19.41
C LEU A 725 -23.65 9.27 19.28
N GLU A 726 -22.52 9.58 19.89
CA GLU A 726 -21.72 10.74 19.54
C GLU A 726 -20.41 10.22 18.95
N VAL A 727 -20.04 10.77 17.80
CA VAL A 727 -19.02 10.22 16.92
C VAL A 727 -18.04 11.31 16.56
N ASP A 728 -16.79 11.16 16.99
CA ASP A 728 -15.73 12.08 16.61
C ASP A 728 -15.02 11.59 15.34
N LEU A 729 -15.01 12.45 14.33
CA LEU A 729 -14.35 12.24 13.05
C LEU A 729 -13.21 13.27 12.90
N ASP A 730 -11.99 12.79 12.69
CA ASP A 730 -10.89 13.61 12.18
C ASP A 730 -10.90 13.58 10.65
N LEU A 731 -11.03 14.76 10.05
CA LEU A 731 -10.76 14.97 8.64
C LEU A 731 -9.27 15.29 8.52
N TYR A 732 -8.45 14.28 8.22
CA TYR A 732 -7.07 14.51 7.81
C TYR A 732 -7.07 15.23 6.45
N ASP A 733 -7.19 16.55 6.45
CA ASP A 733 -6.91 17.39 5.28
C ASP A 733 -5.71 18.32 5.57
N ILE A 734 -5.00 18.63 4.49
CA ILE A 734 -3.61 19.05 4.40
C ILE A 734 -3.44 20.47 4.99
N GLY A 735 -3.22 20.60 6.29
CA GLY A 735 -2.93 21.89 6.94
C GLY A 735 -2.64 21.80 8.44
N PRO A 736 -2.07 22.84 9.07
CA PRO A 736 -1.66 22.85 10.47
C PRO A 736 -2.82 23.06 11.47
N THR A 737 -4.06 22.75 11.08
CA THR A 737 -5.26 23.00 11.89
C THR A 737 -6.06 21.72 12.05
N GLU A 738 -5.95 21.10 13.23
CA GLU A 738 -6.81 20.00 13.69
C GLU A 738 -8.27 20.47 13.69
N HIS A 739 -9.11 19.85 12.87
CA HIS A 739 -10.57 20.03 12.91
C HIS A 739 -11.22 18.71 13.32
N SER A 740 -11.21 18.40 14.62
CA SER A 740 -12.05 17.35 15.19
C SER A 740 -13.51 17.79 15.13
N ARG A 741 -14.38 16.98 14.52
CA ARG A 741 -15.84 17.22 14.52
C ARG A 741 -16.60 16.10 15.18
N THR A 742 -17.52 16.50 16.03
CA THR A 742 -18.41 15.64 16.79
C THR A 742 -19.78 15.59 16.12
N TRP A 743 -20.23 14.38 15.77
CA TRP A 743 -21.51 14.11 15.13
C TRP A 743 -22.42 13.34 16.08
N HIS A 744 -23.66 13.79 16.24
CA HIS A 744 -24.66 13.06 17.01
C HIS A 744 -25.52 12.21 16.06
N PHE A 745 -25.47 10.90 16.24
CA PHE A 745 -26.26 9.93 15.48
C PHE A 745 -27.37 9.33 16.36
N HIS A 746 -28.54 9.15 15.75
CA HIS A 746 -29.73 8.60 16.41
C HIS A 746 -30.48 7.72 15.40
N GLY A 747 -30.42 6.41 15.50
CA GLY A 747 -31.06 5.50 14.55
C GLY A 747 -30.72 4.05 14.84
N SER A 748 -30.98 3.11 13.93
CA SER A 748 -30.57 1.71 14.15
C SER A 748 -29.07 1.49 13.87
N VAL A 749 -28.55 0.34 14.31
CA VAL A 749 -27.17 -0.10 13.96
C VAL A 749 -26.99 -0.14 12.44
N VAL A 750 -28.01 -0.58 11.71
CA VAL A 750 -27.95 -0.68 10.26
C VAL A 750 -27.96 0.70 9.60
N ASP A 751 -28.75 1.63 10.13
CA ASP A 751 -28.79 3.03 9.65
C ASP A 751 -27.42 3.71 9.84
N PHE A 752 -26.76 3.45 10.98
CA PHE A 752 -25.43 3.99 11.26
C PHE A 752 -24.41 3.58 10.18
N TYR A 753 -24.35 2.28 9.87
CA TYR A 753 -23.46 1.77 8.83
C TYR A 753 -23.90 2.20 7.43
N ALA A 754 -25.21 2.28 7.15
CA ALA A 754 -25.71 2.77 5.87
C ALA A 754 -25.22 4.20 5.56
N MET A 755 -25.21 5.09 6.56
CA MET A 755 -24.74 6.47 6.37
C MET A 755 -23.23 6.59 6.15
N HIS A 756 -22.42 5.69 6.75
CA HIS A 756 -20.97 5.87 6.79
C HIS A 756 -20.21 4.89 5.88
N CYS A 757 -20.88 3.92 5.24
CA CYS A 757 -20.27 2.89 4.38
C CYS A 757 -19.70 3.37 3.02
N ILE A 758 -19.73 4.67 2.73
CA ILE A 758 -19.21 5.28 1.47
C ILE A 758 -17.77 4.88 1.17
N ARG A 759 -16.96 4.67 2.22
CA ARG A 759 -15.54 4.32 2.08
C ARG A 759 -15.29 2.81 2.06
N ASN A 760 -16.27 1.97 2.43
CA ASN A 760 -16.18 0.51 2.37
C ASN A 760 -17.56 -0.20 2.47
N PRO A 761 -18.11 -0.74 1.38
CA PRO A 761 -19.44 -1.38 1.40
C PRO A 761 -19.46 -2.78 2.04
N THR A 762 -18.32 -3.35 2.46
CA THR A 762 -18.22 -4.76 2.85
C THR A 762 -19.08 -5.13 4.07
N ILE A 763 -19.11 -4.27 5.10
CA ILE A 763 -19.94 -4.51 6.29
C ILE A 763 -21.42 -4.49 5.92
N PHE A 764 -21.82 -3.46 5.18
CA PHE A 764 -23.21 -3.27 4.82
C PHE A 764 -23.69 -4.38 3.88
N LYS A 765 -22.84 -4.80 2.95
CA LYS A 765 -23.03 -6.00 2.13
C LYS A 765 -23.28 -7.24 2.98
N TYR A 766 -22.42 -7.48 3.95
CA TYR A 766 -22.56 -8.63 4.84
C TYR A 766 -23.89 -8.59 5.63
N LEU A 767 -24.29 -7.43 6.15
CA LEU A 767 -25.56 -7.26 6.87
C LEU A 767 -26.75 -7.56 5.96
N ILE A 768 -26.77 -7.01 4.73
CA ILE A 768 -27.84 -7.27 3.76
C ILE A 768 -27.87 -8.75 3.37
N ASP A 769 -26.75 -9.29 2.88
CA ASP A 769 -26.68 -10.66 2.34
C ASP A 769 -26.99 -11.74 3.40
N SER A 770 -26.64 -11.49 4.67
CA SER A 770 -26.78 -12.48 5.75
C SER A 770 -28.01 -12.28 6.63
N TRP A 771 -28.53 -11.05 6.72
CA TRP A 771 -29.54 -10.68 7.72
C TRP A 771 -30.71 -9.85 7.17
N ALA A 772 -30.93 -9.78 5.85
CA ALA A 772 -32.02 -9.01 5.25
C ALA A 772 -33.39 -9.20 5.93
N GLY A 773 -33.77 -10.44 6.29
CA GLY A 773 -35.05 -10.72 6.96
C GLY A 773 -35.18 -10.15 8.39
N ALA A 774 -34.09 -9.71 8.99
CA ALA A 774 -34.03 -9.11 10.33
C ALA A 774 -33.88 -7.58 10.30
N ILE A 775 -33.63 -7.00 9.13
CA ILE A 775 -33.38 -5.56 8.94
C ILE A 775 -34.71 -4.87 8.56
N ASP A 776 -34.91 -3.64 9.06
CA ASP A 776 -35.93 -2.75 8.52
C ASP A 776 -35.29 -1.86 7.45
N PHE A 777 -35.58 -2.12 6.17
CA PHE A 777 -34.99 -1.37 5.07
C PHE A 777 -35.64 -0.02 4.81
N ARG A 778 -36.72 0.34 5.52
CA ARG A 778 -37.43 1.60 5.30
C ARG A 778 -36.47 2.79 5.43
N THR A 779 -35.84 2.92 6.58
CA THR A 779 -34.94 4.04 6.93
C THR A 779 -33.59 3.92 6.23
N VAL A 780 -33.10 2.70 6.11
CA VAL A 780 -31.81 2.36 5.52
C VAL A 780 -31.68 2.82 4.06
N LEU A 781 -32.72 2.64 3.24
CA LEU A 781 -32.72 3.07 1.84
C LEU A 781 -32.60 4.60 1.72
N VAL A 782 -33.38 5.33 2.52
CA VAL A 782 -33.36 6.80 2.54
C VAL A 782 -32.02 7.34 3.08
N SER A 783 -31.44 6.68 4.09
CA SER A 783 -30.15 7.07 4.67
C SER A 783 -28.94 6.79 3.77
N TYR A 784 -29.02 5.78 2.89
CA TYR A 784 -27.91 5.41 2.00
C TYR A 784 -27.87 6.21 0.69
N ILE A 785 -29.03 6.51 0.08
CA ILE A 785 -29.14 7.17 -1.23
C ILE A 785 -28.31 8.45 -1.38
N PRO A 786 -28.24 9.38 -0.40
CA PRO A 786 -27.36 10.55 -0.50
C PRO A 786 -25.94 10.20 -0.91
N TRP A 787 -25.46 9.03 -0.48
CA TRP A 787 -24.08 8.61 -0.59
C TRP A 787 -23.83 7.56 -1.68
N HIS A 788 -24.80 7.33 -2.56
CA HIS A 788 -24.70 6.33 -3.63
C HIS A 788 -23.94 6.85 -4.86
N ALA A 789 -22.89 6.15 -5.31
CA ALA A 789 -22.17 6.46 -6.56
C ALA A 789 -21.73 5.21 -7.33
N HIS A 790 -22.24 5.02 -8.55
CA HIS A 790 -22.01 3.81 -9.34
C HIS A 790 -20.57 3.65 -9.87
N GLN A 791 -19.82 4.73 -10.09
CA GLN A 791 -18.49 4.69 -10.73
C GLN A 791 -17.35 4.18 -9.82
N ARG A 792 -17.48 4.24 -8.50
CA ARG A 792 -16.43 3.80 -7.55
C ARG A 792 -16.68 2.39 -6.98
N ASP A 793 -17.94 1.98 -6.77
CA ASP A 793 -18.24 0.78 -5.97
C ASP A 793 -19.09 -0.31 -6.66
N CYS A 794 -19.64 -0.06 -7.85
CA CYS A 794 -20.63 -0.95 -8.46
C CYS A 794 -20.13 -1.57 -9.78
N LYS A 795 -19.21 -2.55 -9.69
CA LYS A 795 -18.87 -3.39 -10.87
C LYS A 795 -19.83 -4.57 -11.05
N ASP A 796 -20.40 -5.12 -9.96
CA ASP A 796 -21.34 -6.26 -9.99
C ASP A 796 -22.32 -6.35 -8.78
N TRP A 797 -22.31 -5.38 -7.86
CA TRP A 797 -23.12 -5.40 -6.64
C TRP A 797 -23.53 -3.96 -6.24
N CYS A 798 -24.72 -3.53 -6.64
CA CYS A 798 -25.28 -2.22 -6.30
C CYS A 798 -26.11 -2.30 -5.02
N VAL A 799 -25.78 -1.46 -4.04
CA VAL A 799 -26.43 -1.42 -2.73
C VAL A 799 -27.91 -1.05 -2.85
N VAL A 800 -28.22 0.02 -3.59
CA VAL A 800 -29.61 0.48 -3.78
C VAL A 800 -30.44 -0.63 -4.44
N GLN A 801 -29.91 -1.25 -5.50
CA GLN A 801 -30.57 -2.38 -6.15
C GLN A 801 -30.78 -3.56 -5.19
N LYS A 802 -29.79 -3.89 -4.35
CA LYS A 802 -29.89 -4.99 -3.38
C LYS A 802 -30.90 -4.73 -2.27
N LEU A 803 -31.00 -3.49 -1.80
CA LEU A 803 -32.03 -3.09 -0.83
C LEU A 803 -33.43 -3.26 -1.43
N LEU A 804 -33.63 -2.83 -2.68
CA LEU A 804 -34.89 -2.99 -3.41
C LEU A 804 -35.24 -4.47 -3.66
N GLU A 805 -34.28 -5.28 -4.12
CA GLU A 805 -34.44 -6.74 -4.26
C GLU A 805 -34.76 -7.43 -2.92
N SER A 806 -34.29 -6.87 -1.81
CA SER A 806 -34.56 -7.36 -0.45
C SER A 806 -35.88 -6.85 0.14
N GLY A 807 -36.69 -6.12 -0.66
CA GLY A 807 -38.03 -5.67 -0.29
C GLY A 807 -38.09 -4.30 0.39
N ALA A 808 -37.07 -3.45 0.22
CA ALA A 808 -37.14 -2.06 0.67
C ALA A 808 -38.31 -1.33 -0.04
N PRO A 809 -39.22 -0.66 0.69
CA PRO A 809 -40.33 0.03 0.06
C PRO A 809 -39.83 1.24 -0.72
N VAL A 810 -40.21 1.33 -2.00
CA VAL A 810 -39.92 2.53 -2.82
C VAL A 810 -40.78 3.72 -2.41
N ASP A 811 -41.99 3.45 -1.90
CA ASP A 811 -42.94 4.42 -1.37
C ASP A 811 -43.57 3.88 -0.08
N SER A 812 -43.77 4.75 0.91
CA SER A 812 -44.42 4.43 2.17
C SER A 812 -45.04 5.69 2.78
N GLN A 813 -46.21 5.53 3.44
CA GLN A 813 -46.82 6.62 4.21
C GLN A 813 -46.01 6.99 5.46
N ASP A 814 -45.12 6.09 5.88
CA ASP A 814 -44.25 6.28 7.04
C ASP A 814 -42.97 7.08 6.69
N TYR A 815 -42.76 7.41 5.40
CA TYR A 815 -41.60 8.20 4.99
C TYR A 815 -41.79 9.68 5.28
N ALA A 816 -40.85 10.28 6.03
CA ALA A 816 -40.75 11.73 6.16
C ALA A 816 -40.33 12.39 4.83
N LEU A 817 -39.44 11.71 4.09
CA LEU A 817 -39.06 12.00 2.71
C LEU A 817 -39.00 10.69 1.94
N THR A 818 -39.55 10.67 0.73
CA THR A 818 -39.48 9.47 -0.12
C THR A 818 -38.05 9.26 -0.63
N PRO A 819 -37.61 7.99 -0.84
CA PRO A 819 -36.34 7.67 -1.48
C PRO A 819 -36.10 8.45 -2.78
N LEU A 820 -37.15 8.65 -3.60
CA LEU A 820 -37.09 9.37 -4.86
C LEU A 820 -36.83 10.88 -4.67
N GLN A 821 -37.46 11.51 -3.68
CA GLN A 821 -37.17 12.92 -3.35
C GLN A 821 -35.69 13.11 -2.98
N VAL A 822 -35.12 12.16 -2.23
CA VAL A 822 -33.71 12.21 -1.80
C VAL A 822 -32.76 11.93 -2.96
N ALA A 823 -33.02 10.92 -3.79
CA ALA A 823 -32.17 10.59 -4.95
C ALA A 823 -32.08 11.77 -5.93
N VAL A 824 -33.22 12.42 -6.18
CA VAL A 824 -33.26 13.63 -7.00
C VAL A 824 -32.45 14.76 -6.37
N ALA A 825 -32.64 15.04 -5.08
CA ALA A 825 -31.94 16.12 -4.38
C ALA A 825 -30.41 15.99 -4.42
N PHE A 826 -29.89 14.76 -4.44
CA PHE A 826 -28.45 14.46 -4.50
C PHE A 826 -27.92 14.15 -5.91
N LEU A 827 -28.73 14.39 -6.94
CA LEU A 827 -28.37 14.17 -8.35
C LEU A 827 -27.90 12.73 -8.64
N ASP A 828 -28.49 11.76 -7.96
CA ASP A 828 -28.21 10.33 -8.12
C ASP A 828 -29.04 9.76 -9.28
N LEU A 829 -28.55 9.92 -10.51
CA LEU A 829 -29.24 9.49 -11.73
C LEU A 829 -29.57 7.99 -11.71
N GLU A 830 -28.59 7.16 -11.30
CA GLU A 830 -28.73 5.72 -11.23
C GLU A 830 -29.70 5.28 -10.13
N GLY A 831 -29.66 5.92 -8.95
CA GLY A 831 -30.65 5.70 -7.90
C GLY A 831 -32.06 6.07 -8.33
N VAL A 832 -32.22 7.19 -9.05
CA VAL A 832 -33.52 7.59 -9.64
C VAL A 832 -34.04 6.53 -10.62
N ASP A 833 -33.21 6.08 -11.57
CA ASP A 833 -33.59 5.03 -12.52
C ASP A 833 -33.96 3.72 -11.79
N ALA A 834 -33.18 3.30 -10.79
CA ALA A 834 -33.46 2.10 -10.00
C ALA A 834 -34.79 2.19 -9.25
N LEU A 835 -35.08 3.32 -8.60
CA LEU A 835 -36.33 3.55 -7.87
C LEU A 835 -37.55 3.57 -8.80
N LEU A 836 -37.47 4.27 -9.93
CA LEU A 836 -38.56 4.34 -10.91
C LEU A 836 -38.87 2.98 -11.52
N ARG A 837 -37.84 2.17 -11.86
CA ARG A 837 -38.03 0.80 -12.36
C ARG A 837 -38.70 -0.12 -11.34
N ASN A 838 -38.52 0.16 -10.05
CA ASN A 838 -39.15 -0.57 -8.96
C ASN A 838 -40.51 0.04 -8.52
N GLY A 839 -41.04 0.99 -9.30
CA GLY A 839 -42.41 1.50 -9.14
C GLY A 839 -42.56 2.72 -8.24
N ALA A 840 -41.47 3.45 -7.94
CA ALA A 840 -41.55 4.69 -7.18
C ALA A 840 -42.47 5.73 -7.87
N MET A 841 -43.46 6.24 -7.15
CA MET A 841 -44.40 7.21 -7.68
C MET A 841 -43.77 8.60 -7.72
N THR A 842 -43.74 9.21 -8.90
CA THR A 842 -43.28 10.60 -9.10
C THR A 842 -44.18 11.64 -8.41
N SER A 843 -45.37 11.23 -7.96
CA SER A 843 -46.33 12.03 -7.19
C SER A 843 -46.31 11.77 -5.68
N ALA A 844 -45.50 10.82 -5.20
CA ALA A 844 -45.42 10.53 -3.77
C ALA A 844 -44.74 11.69 -3.02
N LEU A 845 -45.30 12.02 -1.86
CA LEU A 845 -44.76 12.99 -0.93
C LEU A 845 -44.65 12.31 0.44
N GLY A 846 -43.55 12.59 1.14
CA GLY A 846 -43.42 12.17 2.52
C GLY A 846 -44.47 12.79 3.44
N SER A 847 -44.82 12.07 4.51
CA SER A 847 -45.75 12.50 5.56
C SER A 847 -45.04 13.48 6.51
N THR A 848 -45.59 14.70 6.64
CA THR A 848 -45.18 15.70 7.65
C THR A 848 -45.81 15.47 9.03
N ALA A 849 -46.63 14.41 9.19
CA ALA A 849 -47.56 14.26 10.31
C ALA A 849 -46.99 13.52 11.55
N SER A 850 -45.83 12.86 11.46
CA SER A 850 -45.18 12.27 12.65
C SER A 850 -44.21 13.27 13.26
N GLY A 851 -44.65 13.95 14.33
CA GLY A 851 -43.77 14.74 15.18
C GLY A 851 -42.57 13.91 15.61
N GLU A 852 -41.38 14.49 15.46
CA GLU A 852 -40.06 13.86 15.44
C GLU A 852 -39.80 13.03 14.17
N ALA A 853 -39.19 13.67 13.16
CA ALA A 853 -38.57 13.00 12.04
C ALA A 853 -37.37 12.18 12.55
N LYS A 854 -37.67 11.02 13.14
CA LYS A 854 -36.73 10.15 13.88
C LYS A 854 -35.52 9.69 13.03
N TYR A 855 -35.56 9.96 11.73
CA TYR A 855 -34.58 9.54 10.72
C TYR A 855 -34.15 10.67 9.74
N ASP A 856 -34.43 11.94 10.04
CA ASP A 856 -33.92 13.06 9.23
C ASP A 856 -32.51 13.48 9.66
N HIS A 857 -31.56 12.55 9.58
CA HIS A 857 -30.18 12.75 10.08
C HIS A 857 -29.44 13.89 9.35
N LEU A 858 -29.83 14.19 8.11
CA LEU A 858 -29.26 15.26 7.30
C LEU A 858 -30.10 16.56 7.36
N GLY A 859 -31.20 16.58 8.12
CA GLY A 859 -32.09 17.75 8.17
C GLY A 859 -32.68 18.13 6.82
N LEU A 860 -32.86 17.17 5.90
CA LEU A 860 -33.35 17.36 4.54
C LEU A 860 -34.83 17.72 4.49
N SER A 861 -35.60 17.38 5.52
CA SER A 861 -37.05 17.63 5.54
C SER A 861 -37.37 19.12 5.47
N ARG A 862 -36.47 19.98 5.97
CA ARG A 862 -36.63 21.45 5.87
C ARG A 862 -36.51 21.97 4.43
N PHE A 863 -35.79 21.25 3.58
CA PHE A 863 -35.55 21.63 2.19
C PHE A 863 -36.55 20.98 1.23
N LEU A 864 -36.79 19.68 1.42
CA LEU A 864 -37.51 18.82 0.49
C LEU A 864 -38.97 18.57 0.90
N GLY A 865 -39.33 18.88 2.15
CA GLY A 865 -40.68 18.66 2.68
C GLY A 865 -41.75 19.33 1.81
N GLY A 866 -42.75 18.55 1.40
CA GLY A 866 -43.87 19.03 0.58
C GLY A 866 -43.55 19.34 -0.88
N LYS A 867 -42.31 19.09 -1.36
CA LYS A 867 -41.92 19.30 -2.77
C LYS A 867 -41.92 17.99 -3.54
N LEU A 868 -42.52 18.00 -4.73
CA LEU A 868 -42.50 16.84 -5.62
C LEU A 868 -41.09 16.63 -6.20
N PRO A 869 -40.68 15.39 -6.56
CA PRO A 869 -39.40 15.12 -7.22
C PRO A 869 -39.11 16.03 -8.42
N LEU A 870 -40.13 16.31 -9.26
CA LEU A 870 -39.98 17.21 -10.41
C LEU A 870 -39.78 18.68 -9.99
N GLU A 871 -40.40 19.12 -8.89
CA GLU A 871 -40.21 20.46 -8.35
C GLU A 871 -38.79 20.62 -7.78
N ILE A 872 -38.26 19.57 -7.14
CA ILE A 872 -36.88 19.54 -6.63
C ILE A 872 -35.90 19.77 -7.78
N CYS A 873 -36.04 19.06 -8.92
CA CYS A 873 -35.17 19.27 -10.10
C CYS A 873 -35.14 20.72 -10.61
N VAL A 874 -36.25 21.44 -10.52
CA VAL A 874 -36.41 22.79 -11.11
C VAL A 874 -36.10 23.90 -10.11
N SER A 875 -36.08 23.57 -8.82
CA SER A 875 -35.96 24.53 -7.72
C SER A 875 -34.53 25.02 -7.44
N GLY A 876 -33.50 24.39 -8.01
CA GLY A 876 -32.10 24.74 -7.72
C GLY A 876 -31.63 24.41 -6.30
N LEU A 877 -32.44 23.67 -5.52
CA LEU A 877 -32.14 23.31 -4.13
C LEU A 877 -30.87 22.46 -3.96
N HIS A 878 -30.36 21.87 -5.04
CA HIS A 878 -29.14 21.08 -5.03
C HIS A 878 -27.96 21.89 -4.47
N GLU A 879 -27.73 23.11 -4.97
CA GLU A 879 -26.64 23.97 -4.51
C GLU A 879 -26.84 24.39 -3.05
N GLU A 880 -28.06 24.78 -2.66
CA GLU A 880 -28.38 25.17 -1.28
C GLU A 880 -28.18 24.03 -0.28
N ILE A 881 -28.58 22.80 -0.64
CA ILE A 881 -28.38 21.59 0.17
C ILE A 881 -26.88 21.30 0.29
N MET A 882 -26.11 21.42 -0.79
CA MET A 882 -24.68 21.17 -0.78
C MET A 882 -23.90 22.20 0.04
N GLU A 883 -24.19 23.49 -0.15
CA GLU A 883 -23.57 24.59 0.59
C GLU A 883 -23.87 24.49 2.09
N THR A 884 -25.11 24.17 2.44
CA THR A 884 -25.54 24.10 3.85
C THR A 884 -25.07 22.84 4.56
N LEU A 885 -25.05 21.69 3.90
CA LEU A 885 -24.64 20.43 4.52
C LEU A 885 -23.13 20.23 4.53
N PHE A 886 -22.42 20.64 3.47
CA PHE A 886 -21.01 20.28 3.27
C PHE A 886 -20.06 21.49 3.31
N GLU A 887 -20.44 22.68 2.83
CA GLU A 887 -19.51 23.82 2.77
C GLU A 887 -19.48 24.67 4.05
N ASN A 888 -20.64 25.04 4.60
CA ASN A 888 -20.72 25.84 5.84
C ASN A 888 -20.35 25.05 7.10
N ASN A 889 -20.43 23.72 7.03
CA ASN A 889 -19.96 22.84 8.10
C ASN A 889 -18.48 22.49 7.94
N GLY A 890 -17.81 22.86 6.84
CA GLY A 890 -16.37 22.68 6.58
C GLY A 890 -15.93 21.27 6.11
N ASN A 891 -16.81 20.49 5.48
CA ASN A 891 -16.52 19.16 4.90
C ASN A 891 -15.95 19.32 3.48
N SER A 892 -14.65 19.63 3.34
CA SER A 892 -13.99 19.82 2.03
C SER A 892 -14.03 18.55 1.16
N ASP A 893 -13.73 17.38 1.74
CA ASP A 893 -13.70 16.08 1.06
C ASP A 893 -15.08 15.64 0.53
N ASP A 894 -16.13 15.73 1.36
CA ASP A 894 -17.47 15.35 0.91
C ASP A 894 -18.00 16.36 -0.13
N SER A 895 -17.67 17.64 0.03
CA SER A 895 -17.97 18.66 -0.98
C SER A 895 -17.29 18.35 -2.31
N GLU A 896 -16.08 17.79 -2.33
CA GLU A 896 -15.41 17.31 -3.54
C GLU A 896 -16.08 16.03 -4.10
N TYR A 897 -16.41 15.04 -3.25
CA TYR A 897 -17.18 13.83 -3.64
C TYR A 897 -18.51 14.18 -4.34
N PHE A 898 -19.19 15.19 -3.84
CA PHE A 898 -20.45 15.68 -4.36
C PHE A 898 -20.29 16.59 -5.59
N ARG A 899 -19.18 17.34 -5.69
CA ARG A 899 -18.82 18.14 -6.88
C ARG A 899 -18.41 17.29 -8.08
N ASP A 900 -17.87 16.10 -7.86
CA ASP A 900 -17.50 15.14 -8.91
C ASP A 900 -18.73 14.49 -9.60
N ARG A 901 -19.92 14.55 -8.99
CA ARG A 901 -21.16 14.13 -9.66
C ARG A 901 -21.49 15.14 -10.75
N VAL A 902 -21.40 14.72 -12.02
CA VAL A 902 -21.78 15.57 -13.15
C VAL A 902 -23.24 15.98 -12.96
N PRO A 903 -23.56 17.29 -12.86
CA PRO A 903 -24.92 17.73 -12.65
C PRO A 903 -25.74 17.47 -13.91
N ASP A 904 -26.34 16.29 -14.02
CA ASP A 904 -27.24 15.91 -15.11
C ASP A 904 -28.70 15.98 -14.65
N VAL A 905 -29.07 17.18 -14.18
CA VAL A 905 -30.45 17.53 -13.80
C VAL A 905 -31.41 17.28 -14.98
N GLU A 906 -30.94 17.46 -16.22
CA GLU A 906 -31.74 17.25 -17.42
C GLU A 906 -32.07 15.78 -17.66
N SER A 907 -31.12 14.85 -17.47
CA SER A 907 -31.40 13.42 -17.56
C SER A 907 -32.31 12.92 -16.44
N ILE A 908 -32.11 13.37 -15.20
CA ILE A 908 -33.00 13.02 -14.08
C ILE A 908 -34.43 13.51 -14.37
N ARG A 909 -34.55 14.76 -14.82
CA ARG A 909 -35.84 15.35 -15.22
C ARG A 909 -36.48 14.57 -16.35
N PHE A 910 -35.71 14.17 -17.36
CA PHE A 910 -36.20 13.37 -18.48
C PHE A 910 -36.75 12.01 -18.01
N LEU A 911 -36.06 11.31 -17.10
CA LEU A 911 -36.53 10.04 -16.54
C LEU A 911 -37.86 10.19 -15.79
N ILE A 912 -37.97 11.20 -14.93
CA ILE A 912 -39.21 11.48 -14.17
C ILE A 912 -40.37 11.83 -15.12
N GLN A 913 -40.12 12.65 -16.14
CA GLN A 913 -41.13 13.04 -17.13
C GLN A 913 -41.56 11.86 -18.02
N LYS A 914 -40.63 11.01 -18.42
CA LYS A 914 -40.93 9.79 -19.18
C LYS A 914 -41.87 8.87 -18.40
N GLN A 915 -41.61 8.66 -17.12
CA GLN A 915 -42.45 7.82 -16.26
C GLN A 915 -43.87 8.40 -16.07
N LEU A 916 -44.00 9.73 -15.95
CA LEU A 916 -45.29 10.43 -15.90
C LEU A 916 -46.14 10.22 -17.16
N VAL A 917 -45.50 10.23 -18.34
CA VAL A 917 -46.17 9.99 -19.62
C VAL A 917 -46.62 8.52 -19.73
N GLU A 918 -45.74 7.57 -19.39
CA GLU A 918 -46.07 6.14 -19.42
C GLU A 918 -47.22 5.76 -18.46
N HIS A 919 -47.29 6.36 -17.25
CA HIS A 919 -48.42 6.15 -16.35
C HIS A 919 -49.72 6.82 -16.81
N SER A 920 -49.63 7.94 -17.53
CA SER A 920 -50.82 8.61 -18.11
C SER A 920 -51.45 7.82 -19.26
N GLU A 921 -50.64 7.03 -20.00
CA GLU A 921 -51.13 6.14 -21.05
C GLU A 921 -51.77 4.86 -20.46
N ILE A 922 -51.23 4.30 -19.38
CA ILE A 922 -51.76 3.10 -18.71
C ILE A 922 -53.07 3.37 -17.95
N GLY A 923 -53.30 4.61 -17.47
CA GLY A 923 -54.57 5.04 -16.87
C GLY A 923 -55.72 5.31 -17.85
N SER A 924 -55.47 5.13 -19.16
CA SER A 924 -56.44 5.37 -20.24
C SER A 924 -56.89 4.11 -20.99
N THR A 925 -56.59 2.93 -20.44
CA THR A 925 -57.12 1.60 -20.83
C THR A 925 -57.78 0.95 -19.64
#